data_AF-A0A7J4S9V8-F1
#
_entry.id   AF-A0A7J4S9V8-F1
#
_cell.length_a   1.000
_cell.length_b   1.000
_cell.length_c   1.000
_cell.angle_alpha   90.00
_cell.angle_beta   90.00
_cell.angle_gamma   90.00
#
_symmetry.space_group_name_H-M   'P 1'
#
loop_
_entity.id
_entity.type
_entity.pdbx_description
1 polymer ?
#
loop_
_entity_poly.entity_id
_entity_poly.type
_entity_poly.pdbx_seq_one_letter_code
_entity_poly.pdbx_strand_id
1 'polypeptide(L)'
;MAPGEVSNFTSISGFYPNGINETITVIYQFDELDANPSDDILNFKLNSTLEYTDFKIEENENIIDSLSNLAFYNGIPLLSNNTQYNMTFSGFANLCATCHLNASLGWQLWNENQSNMITEYYEYTENFPKYSFYKSFQMMLPTFEHDEDGTYTLVYGIFDSTGNPYGDLNDGNNLNIVTIVINTDLDITIDNLYPSHNPSALSYLYGEDMVSVLITNNGNTTANSFALNLIISGSEGEQINQICDVDFLSPGQQRTCVFNMPMHGNAVNIQATLPSQIGDIIDSNTADNTIQETAEVIVSQMSTTIEISNQKEWYTDTETIPITANVNPYSPGPVNFSWWYSGLINIDYGQQILLNTSDYGLGSHTFKLISTDVLGNSEIIYFSILVYSEISIENDPYYSASATSPSNTVEIIHDSALPTIRQDYNIGGSNMPLMLYQFDLVDTSTNSSIFDGQNWLDVELNLFHTLPDGVSYTDVELRKLDSFDDQNWEYFNQEHYGFVNQTVMFARLYEPTTILVIGDLGEPNIEARNFSVGLISDGNLQLTWEDYGDTNSDYIIGWNIHQKIVPEFGGTIFESPQENYNQLIWDDLVSDSFRVFVPLGQTSWDDLITVPDGFCSSYAIIPVDRTGDTFNQLANVSMENGTAAPICGDSTPPSTSVVNMQSNSRFTNDTSCFDQYRDWNMCYEVTISWIWPTAGETNETWDMYRTEQNPNGMDLALLEPILSDMTYIPGDSFTYTITGMDDNTIRPMKTFYYILTPSDEFGNERTVIIYPSANVARLHIENEWWDYNQHIIPEPEPEPEPPLGSEWLGDFSDNLEQQEFQTAGIVTLSTLCIGIIMLAFITKRLKRLRKVVAARNNRLAAESMADEFDDFF
;
A
#
# COMPACT_ATOMS: atom_id res chain seq x y z
N MET A 1 21.50 -74.94 53.87
CA MET A 1 20.46 -73.95 54.18
C MET A 1 19.98 -74.21 55.60
N ALA A 2 19.79 -73.18 56.40
CA ALA A 2 19.15 -73.31 57.72
C ALA A 2 17.66 -73.67 57.53
N PRO A 3 17.00 -74.32 58.51
CA PRO A 3 15.57 -74.63 58.42
C PRO A 3 14.76 -73.35 58.19
N GLY A 4 14.00 -73.30 57.09
CA GLY A 4 13.16 -72.16 56.72
C GLY A 4 13.82 -71.09 55.84
N GLU A 5 15.06 -71.27 55.38
CA GLU A 5 15.65 -70.38 54.36
C GLU A 5 14.99 -70.59 52.98
N VAL A 6 14.42 -69.52 52.43
CA VAL A 6 13.89 -69.46 51.06
C VAL A 6 14.96 -68.86 50.15
N SER A 7 15.29 -69.54 49.05
CA SER A 7 16.21 -69.02 48.02
C SER A 7 15.52 -69.02 46.66
N ASN A 8 15.56 -67.87 45.99
CA ASN A 8 15.02 -67.72 44.64
C ASN A 8 16.15 -67.91 43.62
N PHE A 9 15.93 -68.82 42.68
CA PHE A 9 16.86 -69.09 41.57
C PHE A 9 16.22 -68.63 40.27
N THR A 10 16.85 -67.67 39.59
CA THR A 10 16.45 -67.21 38.26
C THR A 10 17.49 -67.66 37.23
N SER A 11 17.05 -68.44 36.25
CA SER A 11 17.89 -68.81 35.10
C SER A 11 18.04 -67.61 34.17
N ILE A 12 19.27 -67.33 33.74
CA ILE A 12 19.61 -66.25 32.79
C ILE A 12 19.28 -66.61 31.34
N SER A 13 18.91 -67.87 31.09
CA SER A 13 18.54 -68.43 29.79
C SER A 13 17.18 -69.11 29.89
N GLY A 14 16.34 -68.98 28.85
CA GLY A 14 15.05 -69.65 28.78
C GLY A 14 15.22 -71.16 28.96
N PHE A 15 14.60 -71.70 30.01
CA PHE A 15 14.70 -73.12 30.36
C PHE A 15 13.53 -73.89 29.73
N TYR A 16 13.78 -74.43 28.53
CA TYR A 16 12.84 -75.27 27.78
C TYR A 16 13.47 -76.64 27.52
N PRO A 17 13.68 -77.47 28.57
CA PRO A 17 14.46 -78.70 28.47
C PRO A 17 13.90 -79.69 27.45
N ASN A 18 12.59 -79.67 27.21
CA ASN A 18 11.93 -80.51 26.24
C ASN A 18 11.24 -79.72 25.11
N GLY A 19 11.57 -78.44 24.92
CA GLY A 19 10.90 -77.59 23.92
C GLY A 19 9.62 -76.90 24.42
N ILE A 20 8.83 -76.38 23.49
CA ILE A 20 7.61 -75.59 23.73
C ILE A 20 6.38 -76.51 23.54
N ASN A 21 5.32 -76.36 24.34
CA ASN A 21 4.14 -77.24 24.40
C ASN A 21 4.39 -78.62 25.04
N GLU A 22 5.29 -78.71 26.02
CA GLU A 22 5.57 -79.94 26.76
C GLU A 22 5.36 -79.79 28.26
N THR A 23 5.06 -80.92 28.91
CA THR A 23 5.01 -81.01 30.37
C THR A 23 6.42 -81.08 30.92
N ILE A 24 6.86 -80.00 31.54
CA ILE A 24 8.14 -79.94 32.26
C ILE A 24 7.91 -80.55 33.63
N THR A 25 8.54 -81.69 33.90
CA THR A 25 8.57 -82.23 35.27
C THR A 25 9.80 -81.66 35.95
N VAL A 26 9.58 -80.75 36.90
CA VAL A 26 10.67 -80.23 37.74
C VAL A 26 10.81 -81.20 38.91
N ILE A 27 11.97 -81.83 39.02
CA ILE A 27 12.30 -82.75 40.11
C ILE A 27 13.36 -82.09 40.97
N TYR A 28 13.01 -81.79 42.21
CA TYR A 28 13.96 -81.42 43.24
C TYR A 28 14.36 -82.70 43.99
N GLN A 29 15.64 -83.04 43.95
CA GLN A 29 16.20 -84.19 44.67
C GLN A 29 17.31 -83.72 45.62
N PHE A 30 17.30 -84.23 46.85
CA PHE A 30 18.37 -84.03 47.81
C PHE A 30 19.39 -85.19 47.74
N ASP A 31 20.69 -84.88 47.87
CA ASP A 31 21.80 -85.85 47.77
C ASP A 31 22.26 -86.42 49.13
N GLU A 32 21.61 -86.01 50.24
CA GLU A 32 21.96 -86.48 51.59
C GLU A 32 21.14 -87.71 52.00
N LEU A 33 21.80 -88.73 52.56
CA LEU A 33 21.16 -89.96 53.04
C LEU A 33 20.47 -89.73 54.39
N ASP A 34 19.17 -89.52 54.38
CA ASP A 34 18.33 -89.58 55.57
C ASP A 34 17.50 -90.88 55.65
N ALA A 35 16.73 -91.04 56.74
CA ALA A 35 16.03 -92.30 57.03
C ALA A 35 14.71 -92.49 56.26
N ASN A 36 14.23 -91.47 55.53
CA ASN A 36 12.96 -91.48 54.82
C ASN A 36 13.15 -91.15 53.32
N PRO A 37 13.44 -92.14 52.46
CA PRO A 37 13.68 -91.88 51.04
C PRO A 37 12.46 -91.39 50.23
N SER A 38 11.33 -91.09 50.88
CA SER A 38 10.07 -90.69 50.22
C SER A 38 9.83 -89.18 50.16
N ASP A 39 10.53 -88.37 50.96
CA ASP A 39 10.47 -86.90 50.94
C ASP A 39 11.73 -86.26 50.33
N ASP A 40 12.74 -87.07 50.01
CA ASP A 40 13.95 -86.66 49.27
C ASP A 40 13.69 -86.19 47.83
N ILE A 41 12.49 -86.45 47.29
CA ILE A 41 12.10 -86.11 45.91
C ILE A 41 10.77 -85.37 45.90
N LEU A 42 10.80 -84.08 45.55
CA LEU A 42 9.60 -83.33 45.18
C LEU A 42 9.54 -83.20 43.67
N ASN A 43 8.43 -83.64 43.07
CA ASN A 43 8.16 -83.37 41.67
C ASN A 43 6.86 -82.59 41.49
N PHE A 44 6.89 -81.62 40.59
CA PHE A 44 5.68 -80.99 40.07
C PHE A 44 5.80 -80.83 38.56
N LYS A 45 4.64 -80.78 37.91
CA LYS A 45 4.51 -80.70 36.46
C LYS A 45 4.08 -79.30 36.09
N LEU A 46 4.85 -78.63 35.25
CA LEU A 46 4.49 -77.39 34.60
C LEU A 46 4.10 -77.70 33.17
N ASN A 47 2.87 -77.37 32.78
CA ASN A 47 2.48 -77.39 31.38
C ASN A 47 2.81 -76.03 30.77
N SER A 48 3.85 -75.98 29.94
CA SER A 48 4.15 -74.79 29.16
C SER A 48 3.38 -74.87 27.85
N THR A 49 2.50 -73.90 27.57
CA THR A 49 1.77 -73.80 26.30
C THR A 49 1.90 -72.39 25.70
N LEU A 50 2.00 -72.28 24.38
CA LEU A 50 1.88 -71.01 23.64
C LEU A 50 0.42 -70.54 23.48
N GLU A 51 -0.53 -71.42 23.79
CA GLU A 51 -1.95 -71.27 23.49
C GLU A 51 -2.77 -71.25 24.79
N TYR A 52 -2.28 -70.53 25.81
CA TYR A 52 -2.99 -70.33 27.08
C TYR A 52 -4.12 -69.30 26.89
N THR A 53 -5.35 -69.72 27.16
CA THR A 53 -6.58 -68.92 27.07
C THR A 53 -7.23 -68.82 28.44
N ASP A 54 -7.55 -67.61 28.89
CA ASP A 54 -8.04 -67.32 30.25
C ASP A 54 -8.85 -66.02 30.30
N PHE A 55 -9.93 -66.02 31.06
CA PHE A 55 -10.66 -64.82 31.45
C PHE A 55 -10.47 -64.51 32.93
N LYS A 56 -10.46 -63.23 33.26
CA LYS A 56 -10.40 -62.80 34.65
C LYS A 56 -11.34 -61.63 34.85
N ILE A 57 -12.41 -61.81 35.63
CA ILE A 57 -13.28 -60.69 36.02
C ILE A 57 -12.57 -59.84 37.07
N GLU A 58 -12.77 -58.52 37.01
CA GLU A 58 -12.21 -57.61 38.01
C GLU A 58 -12.83 -57.91 39.39
N GLU A 59 -11.96 -58.09 40.39
CA GLU A 59 -12.40 -58.36 41.76
C GLU A 59 -12.75 -57.03 42.44
N ASN A 60 -13.86 -57.00 43.18
CA ASN A 60 -14.38 -55.82 43.91
C ASN A 60 -15.04 -54.71 43.05
N GLU A 61 -15.38 -54.98 41.78
CA GLU A 61 -16.25 -54.09 41.00
C GLU A 61 -17.72 -54.20 41.47
N ASN A 62 -18.34 -53.08 41.83
CA ASN A 62 -19.79 -53.00 42.06
C ASN A 62 -20.49 -52.52 40.80
N ILE A 63 -21.06 -53.46 40.04
CA ILE A 63 -21.73 -53.17 38.76
C ILE A 63 -22.98 -52.27 38.91
N ILE A 64 -23.50 -52.11 40.12
CA ILE A 64 -24.64 -51.22 40.43
C ILE A 64 -24.24 -49.75 40.40
N ASP A 65 -22.96 -49.42 40.63
CA ASP A 65 -22.47 -48.04 40.61
C ASP A 65 -22.57 -47.40 39.22
N SER A 66 -22.75 -48.21 38.17
CA SER A 66 -22.99 -47.73 36.79
C SER A 66 -24.40 -47.17 36.57
N LEU A 67 -25.34 -47.41 37.49
CA LEU A 67 -26.73 -46.99 37.39
C LEU A 67 -26.93 -45.59 38.02
N SER A 68 -27.78 -44.77 37.42
CA SER A 68 -28.12 -43.43 37.90
C SER A 68 -29.55 -43.35 38.44
N ASN A 69 -29.85 -42.31 39.23
CA ASN A 69 -31.17 -42.03 39.80
C ASN A 69 -31.70 -43.12 40.76
N LEU A 70 -30.81 -43.82 41.46
CA LEU A 70 -31.18 -44.77 42.50
C LEU A 70 -31.30 -44.09 43.87
N ALA A 71 -32.24 -44.56 44.70
CA ALA A 71 -32.28 -44.19 46.11
C ALA A 71 -31.14 -44.86 46.87
N PHE A 72 -30.70 -44.24 47.97
CA PHE A 72 -29.66 -44.79 48.83
C PHE A 72 -30.16 -44.96 50.26
N TYR A 73 -29.98 -46.14 50.82
CA TYR A 73 -30.24 -46.41 52.23
C TYR A 73 -28.97 -46.91 52.93
N ASN A 74 -28.46 -46.15 53.91
CA ASN A 74 -27.19 -46.43 54.59
C ASN A 74 -26.00 -46.67 53.63
N GLY A 75 -25.99 -45.99 52.48
CA GLY A 75 -24.95 -46.13 51.46
C GLY A 75 -25.15 -47.30 50.48
N ILE A 76 -26.27 -48.02 50.55
CA ILE A 76 -26.62 -49.10 49.63
C ILE A 76 -27.59 -48.56 48.57
N PRO A 77 -27.29 -48.69 47.26
CA PRO A 77 -28.22 -48.32 46.20
C PRO A 77 -29.42 -49.28 46.17
N LEU A 78 -30.63 -48.71 46.06
CA LEU A 78 -31.89 -49.44 45.98
C LEU A 78 -32.39 -49.47 44.54
N LEU A 79 -32.73 -50.65 44.06
CA LEU A 79 -33.38 -50.88 42.78
C LEU A 79 -34.91 -50.92 42.95
N SER A 80 -35.63 -50.67 41.87
CA SER A 80 -37.08 -50.80 41.79
C SER A 80 -37.46 -52.10 41.08
N ASN A 81 -38.51 -52.77 41.53
CA ASN A 81 -39.08 -53.91 40.83
C ASN A 81 -39.64 -53.50 39.46
N ASN A 82 -39.80 -54.48 38.57
CA ASN A 82 -40.32 -54.29 37.20
C ASN A 82 -39.61 -53.18 36.41
N THR A 83 -38.34 -52.93 36.75
CA THR A 83 -37.50 -51.91 36.13
C THR A 83 -36.31 -52.59 35.46
N GLN A 84 -36.05 -52.19 34.21
CA GLN A 84 -34.97 -52.75 33.41
C GLN A 84 -33.65 -52.03 33.69
N TYR A 85 -32.65 -52.80 34.12
CA TYR A 85 -31.31 -52.31 34.45
C TYR A 85 -30.28 -52.86 33.48
N ASN A 86 -29.56 -51.95 32.81
CA ASN A 86 -28.45 -52.30 31.94
C ASN A 86 -27.14 -52.04 32.69
N MET A 87 -26.48 -53.12 33.09
CA MET A 87 -25.25 -53.07 33.87
C MET A 87 -24.04 -53.42 32.99
N THR A 88 -22.88 -52.86 33.31
CA THR A 88 -21.61 -53.22 32.66
C THR A 88 -20.64 -53.76 33.68
N PHE A 89 -19.79 -54.69 33.27
CA PHE A 89 -18.68 -55.21 34.07
C PHE A 89 -17.37 -55.17 33.29
N SER A 90 -16.28 -55.26 34.03
CA SER A 90 -14.92 -55.18 33.55
C SER A 90 -14.16 -56.49 33.80
N GLY A 91 -13.26 -56.83 32.89
CA GLY A 91 -12.43 -58.01 33.02
C GLY A 91 -11.19 -57.96 32.14
N PHE A 92 -10.37 -58.99 32.20
CA PHE A 92 -9.17 -59.19 31.41
C PHE A 92 -9.27 -60.49 30.64
N ALA A 93 -8.89 -60.47 29.37
CA ALA A 93 -8.79 -61.67 28.55
C ALA A 93 -7.34 -61.90 28.14
N ASN A 94 -6.89 -63.14 28.21
CA ASN A 94 -5.63 -63.59 27.64
C ASN A 94 -5.93 -64.53 26.48
N LEU A 95 -5.68 -64.07 25.25
CA LEU A 95 -6.05 -64.78 24.02
C LEU A 95 -4.92 -64.73 23.01
N CYS A 96 -4.51 -65.90 22.52
CA CYS A 96 -3.52 -66.00 21.46
C CYS A 96 -4.07 -65.45 20.13
N ALA A 97 -3.17 -64.97 19.25
CA ALA A 97 -3.53 -64.35 17.97
C ALA A 97 -4.45 -65.21 17.09
N THR A 98 -4.25 -66.53 17.14
CA THR A 98 -4.95 -67.53 16.33
C THR A 98 -6.09 -68.23 17.08
N CYS A 99 -6.25 -67.95 18.38
CA CYS A 99 -7.27 -68.56 19.23
C CYS A 99 -8.67 -68.04 18.86
N HIS A 100 -9.63 -68.96 18.81
CA HIS A 100 -11.05 -68.65 18.72
C HIS A 100 -11.71 -69.11 20.02
N LEU A 101 -12.39 -68.20 20.71
CA LEU A 101 -13.01 -68.46 22.01
C LEU A 101 -14.43 -67.89 21.99
N ASN A 102 -15.40 -68.73 22.35
CA ASN A 102 -16.81 -68.39 22.46
C ASN A 102 -17.24 -68.68 23.89
N ALA A 103 -17.78 -67.67 24.57
CA ALA A 103 -18.10 -67.74 25.99
C ALA A 103 -19.55 -67.32 26.26
N SER A 104 -20.19 -67.94 27.26
CA SER A 104 -21.49 -67.55 27.78
C SER A 104 -21.32 -66.50 28.86
N LEU A 105 -21.81 -65.30 28.57
CA LEU A 105 -21.74 -64.13 29.44
C LEU A 105 -23.13 -63.84 29.98
N GLY A 106 -23.25 -63.59 31.27
CA GLY A 106 -24.58 -63.40 31.84
C GLY A 106 -24.59 -63.11 33.33
N TRP A 107 -25.75 -63.34 33.93
CA TRP A 107 -25.97 -63.21 35.35
C TRP A 107 -26.95 -64.27 35.85
N GLN A 108 -26.83 -64.61 37.13
CA GLN A 108 -27.74 -65.45 37.89
C GLN A 108 -28.17 -64.68 39.14
N LEU A 109 -29.48 -64.64 39.39
CA LEU A 109 -30.06 -64.09 40.62
C LEU A 109 -30.30 -65.22 41.62
N TRP A 110 -29.79 -65.05 42.82
CA TRP A 110 -29.94 -65.98 43.94
C TRP A 110 -30.63 -65.29 45.11
N ASN A 111 -31.19 -66.09 46.01
CA ASN A 111 -31.61 -65.57 47.31
C ASN A 111 -30.40 -65.06 48.13
N GLU A 112 -30.64 -64.25 49.16
CA GLU A 112 -29.61 -63.59 49.99
C GLU A 112 -28.49 -64.53 50.49
N ASN A 113 -28.79 -65.81 50.75
CA ASN A 113 -27.84 -66.79 51.25
C ASN A 113 -27.17 -67.65 50.14
N GLN A 114 -27.40 -67.33 48.86
CA GLN A 114 -26.92 -68.09 47.70
C GLN A 114 -27.27 -69.60 47.74
N SER A 115 -28.42 -69.93 48.32
CA SER A 115 -28.87 -71.33 48.51
C SER A 115 -29.79 -71.82 47.40
N ASN A 116 -30.61 -70.93 46.83
CA ASN A 116 -31.51 -71.22 45.73
C ASN A 116 -31.36 -70.15 44.63
N MET A 117 -31.20 -70.60 43.38
CA MET A 117 -31.22 -69.75 42.20
C MET A 117 -32.68 -69.43 41.84
N ILE A 118 -32.96 -68.15 41.59
CA ILE A 118 -34.29 -67.62 41.28
C ILE A 118 -34.47 -67.56 39.77
N THR A 119 -33.54 -66.89 39.08
CA THR A 119 -33.56 -66.72 37.63
C THR A 119 -32.14 -66.50 37.09
N GLU A 120 -31.95 -66.71 35.80
CA GLU A 120 -30.66 -66.57 35.11
C GLU A 120 -30.86 -66.09 33.67
N TYR A 121 -29.86 -65.40 33.13
CA TYR A 121 -29.85 -64.99 31.73
C TYR A 121 -28.42 -65.01 31.18
N TYR A 122 -28.23 -65.63 30.01
CA TYR A 122 -26.94 -65.73 29.33
C TYR A 122 -27.02 -65.33 27.85
N GLU A 123 -25.95 -64.74 27.34
CA GLU A 123 -25.70 -64.47 25.94
C GLU A 123 -24.35 -65.02 25.50
N TYR A 124 -24.25 -65.39 24.23
CA TYR A 124 -23.00 -65.89 23.65
C TYR A 124 -22.21 -64.75 23.03
N THR A 125 -20.92 -64.69 23.31
CA THR A 125 -20.02 -63.69 22.73
C THR A 125 -18.65 -64.26 22.37
N GLU A 126 -18.10 -63.76 21.28
CA GLU A 126 -16.76 -64.10 20.77
C GLU A 126 -15.83 -62.86 20.75
N ASN A 127 -16.36 -61.70 21.15
CA ASN A 127 -15.69 -60.41 20.94
C ASN A 127 -14.80 -60.04 22.13
N PHE A 128 -13.73 -60.80 22.30
CA PHE A 128 -12.74 -60.57 23.34
C PHE A 128 -11.42 -60.03 22.77
N PRO A 129 -10.68 -59.19 23.52
CA PRO A 129 -9.45 -58.61 23.03
C PRO A 129 -8.36 -59.66 22.81
N LYS A 130 -7.75 -59.67 21.62
CA LYS A 130 -6.64 -60.56 21.24
C LYS A 130 -5.28 -59.84 21.25
N TYR A 131 -4.20 -60.61 21.09
CA TYR A 131 -2.83 -60.13 20.80
C TYR A 131 -2.06 -59.48 21.97
N SER A 132 -2.45 -59.73 23.22
CA SER A 132 -1.70 -59.25 24.39
C SER A 132 -1.97 -60.12 25.61
N PHE A 133 -1.01 -60.16 26.54
CA PHE A 133 -1.16 -60.79 27.86
C PHE A 133 -2.14 -59.97 28.70
N TYR A 134 -3.22 -60.60 29.18
CA TYR A 134 -4.34 -60.01 29.96
C TYR A 134 -4.71 -58.57 29.55
N LYS A 135 -5.33 -58.45 28.38
CA LYS A 135 -5.86 -57.17 27.93
C LYS A 135 -7.22 -56.91 28.58
N SER A 136 -7.40 -55.73 29.16
CA SER A 136 -8.68 -55.34 29.76
C SER A 136 -9.77 -55.18 28.70
N PHE A 137 -11.00 -55.47 29.09
CA PHE A 137 -12.23 -55.24 28.35
C PHE A 137 -13.34 -54.80 29.30
N GLN A 138 -14.37 -54.18 28.73
CA GLN A 138 -15.61 -53.86 29.43
C GLN A 138 -16.77 -54.31 28.55
N MET A 139 -17.77 -54.97 29.14
CA MET A 139 -18.92 -55.53 28.42
C MET A 139 -20.21 -55.27 29.18
N MET A 140 -21.31 -55.17 28.42
CA MET A 140 -22.65 -55.05 28.97
C MET A 140 -23.18 -56.43 29.34
N LEU A 141 -23.75 -56.55 30.52
CA LEU A 141 -24.54 -57.71 30.93
C LEU A 141 -25.91 -57.66 30.23
N PRO A 142 -26.54 -58.82 30.00
CA PRO A 142 -27.93 -58.85 29.57
C PRO A 142 -28.81 -58.08 30.55
N THR A 143 -29.86 -57.42 30.05
CA THR A 143 -30.75 -56.57 30.86
C THR A 143 -31.30 -57.34 32.07
N PHE A 144 -31.12 -56.76 33.24
CA PHE A 144 -31.65 -57.29 34.50
C PHE A 144 -33.03 -56.71 34.79
N GLU A 145 -33.98 -57.57 35.14
CA GLU A 145 -35.33 -57.20 35.55
C GLU A 145 -35.83 -58.25 36.55
N HIS A 146 -36.48 -57.80 37.64
CA HIS A 146 -37.06 -58.65 38.66
C HIS A 146 -38.30 -57.97 39.27
N ASP A 147 -39.32 -58.74 39.64
CA ASP A 147 -40.67 -58.25 39.95
C ASP A 147 -41.02 -58.23 41.44
N GLU A 148 -40.17 -58.78 42.32
CA GLU A 148 -40.40 -58.84 43.77
C GLU A 148 -39.37 -58.04 44.58
N ASP A 149 -39.85 -57.22 45.52
CA ASP A 149 -39.00 -56.51 46.49
C ASP A 149 -38.29 -57.47 47.45
N GLY A 150 -37.04 -57.18 47.81
CA GLY A 150 -36.23 -58.03 48.68
C GLY A 150 -34.72 -57.81 48.54
N THR A 151 -33.96 -58.60 49.29
CA THR A 151 -32.49 -58.63 49.21
C THR A 151 -32.06 -59.88 48.46
N TYR A 152 -31.22 -59.71 47.44
CA TYR A 152 -30.78 -60.77 46.55
C TYR A 152 -29.28 -60.75 46.31
N THR A 153 -28.74 -61.88 45.85
CA THR A 153 -27.35 -62.02 45.47
C THR A 153 -27.26 -62.22 43.97
N LEU A 154 -26.64 -61.28 43.26
CA LEU A 154 -26.44 -61.32 41.82
C LEU A 154 -25.03 -61.82 41.51
N VAL A 155 -24.93 -62.99 40.89
CA VAL A 155 -23.68 -63.57 40.38
C VAL A 155 -23.58 -63.21 38.90
N TYR A 156 -22.47 -62.67 38.45
CA TYR A 156 -22.30 -62.22 37.06
C TYR A 156 -20.90 -62.52 36.53
N GLY A 157 -20.76 -62.56 35.20
CA GLY A 157 -19.48 -62.78 34.53
C GLY A 157 -19.62 -63.76 33.37
N ILE A 158 -18.63 -64.62 33.22
CA ILE A 158 -18.53 -65.65 32.17
C ILE A 158 -18.75 -67.02 32.81
N PHE A 159 -19.78 -67.74 32.38
CA PHE A 159 -20.20 -69.00 33.02
C PHE A 159 -19.58 -70.24 32.37
N ASP A 160 -19.52 -70.27 31.04
CA ASP A 160 -18.91 -71.35 30.27
C ASP A 160 -18.11 -70.77 29.11
N SER A 161 -17.12 -71.52 28.64
CA SER A 161 -16.38 -71.16 27.43
C SER A 161 -15.98 -72.38 26.60
N THR A 162 -15.92 -72.18 25.29
CA THR A 162 -15.46 -73.18 24.31
C THR A 162 -14.49 -72.52 23.35
N GLY A 163 -13.40 -73.19 22.99
CA GLY A 163 -12.42 -72.58 22.10
C GLY A 163 -11.57 -73.58 21.32
N ASN A 164 -10.91 -73.06 20.29
CA ASN A 164 -9.98 -73.76 19.43
C ASN A 164 -8.64 -72.99 19.45
N PRO A 165 -7.55 -73.57 19.97
CA PRO A 165 -7.38 -74.97 20.37
C PRO A 165 -7.96 -75.37 21.74
N TYR A 166 -8.13 -74.41 22.66
CA TYR A 166 -8.71 -74.63 24.00
C TYR A 166 -9.74 -73.56 24.36
N GLY A 167 -10.68 -73.91 25.24
CA GLY A 167 -11.52 -72.95 25.97
C GLY A 167 -10.73 -72.23 27.06
N ASP A 168 -11.42 -71.53 27.96
CA ASP A 168 -10.79 -71.05 29.19
C ASP A 168 -10.17 -72.24 29.96
N LEU A 169 -8.93 -72.06 30.40
CA LEU A 169 -8.18 -73.07 31.14
C LEU A 169 -8.21 -72.82 32.66
N ASN A 170 -8.82 -71.73 33.10
CA ASN A 170 -8.95 -71.34 34.49
C ASN A 170 -10.36 -70.79 34.76
N ASP A 171 -11.32 -71.65 35.09
CA ASP A 171 -12.71 -71.20 35.30
C ASP A 171 -12.94 -70.50 36.66
N GLY A 172 -11.94 -70.51 37.55
CA GLY A 172 -12.09 -70.08 38.95
C GLY A 172 -12.18 -68.56 39.16
N ASN A 173 -11.88 -67.77 38.14
CA ASN A 173 -11.81 -66.31 38.14
C ASN A 173 -12.76 -65.66 37.12
N ASN A 174 -13.75 -66.41 36.65
CA ASN A 174 -14.67 -65.99 35.60
C ASN A 174 -15.96 -65.34 36.11
N LEU A 175 -16.23 -65.42 37.41
CA LEU A 175 -17.45 -64.94 38.03
C LEU A 175 -17.14 -64.00 39.19
N ASN A 176 -18.03 -63.04 39.41
CA ASN A 176 -18.04 -62.16 40.58
C ASN A 176 -19.47 -62.07 41.15
N ILE A 177 -19.61 -61.54 42.36
CA ILE A 177 -20.86 -61.55 43.13
C ILE A 177 -21.11 -60.18 43.74
N VAL A 178 -22.35 -59.69 43.65
CA VAL A 178 -22.81 -58.46 44.30
C VAL A 178 -24.15 -58.66 45.00
N THR A 179 -24.35 -58.00 46.14
CA THR A 179 -25.66 -57.97 46.83
C THR A 179 -26.48 -56.80 46.29
N ILE A 180 -27.72 -57.06 45.89
CA ILE A 180 -28.67 -56.05 45.41
C ILE A 180 -29.89 -56.01 46.33
N VAL A 181 -30.48 -54.82 46.50
CA VAL A 181 -31.70 -54.61 47.29
C VAL A 181 -32.74 -53.96 46.38
N ILE A 182 -33.91 -54.57 46.28
CA ILE A 182 -35.06 -54.08 45.51
C ILE A 182 -36.12 -53.59 46.48
N ASN A 183 -36.51 -52.32 46.38
CA ASN A 183 -37.52 -51.67 47.22
C ASN A 183 -38.26 -50.57 46.44
N THR A 184 -39.58 -50.71 46.28
CA THR A 184 -40.41 -49.83 45.45
C THR A 184 -41.29 -48.84 46.19
N ASP A 185 -40.94 -48.52 47.44
CA ASP A 185 -41.72 -47.57 48.23
C ASP A 185 -41.72 -46.17 47.59
N LEU A 186 -42.90 -45.56 47.47
CA LEU A 186 -43.10 -44.20 46.94
C LEU A 186 -43.57 -43.30 48.07
N ASP A 187 -43.00 -42.11 48.21
CA ASP A 187 -43.39 -41.14 49.23
C ASP A 187 -43.17 -39.73 48.66
N ILE A 188 -44.24 -39.07 48.19
CA ILE A 188 -44.17 -37.71 47.64
C ILE A 188 -44.82 -36.72 48.58
N THR A 189 -44.01 -35.79 49.09
CA THR A 189 -44.40 -34.89 50.16
C THR A 189 -44.48 -33.46 49.69
N ILE A 190 -45.38 -32.67 50.29
CA ILE A 190 -45.34 -31.20 50.17
C ILE A 190 -44.57 -30.63 51.35
N ASP A 191 -43.36 -30.15 51.09
CA ASP A 191 -42.47 -29.66 52.13
C ASP A 191 -42.86 -28.26 52.60
N ASN A 192 -43.27 -27.39 51.67
CA ASN A 192 -43.58 -26.01 51.98
C ASN A 192 -44.56 -25.37 50.99
N LEU A 193 -45.37 -24.44 51.49
CA LEU A 193 -46.24 -23.55 50.75
C LEU A 193 -45.89 -22.12 51.20
N TYR A 194 -45.46 -21.25 50.28
CA TYR A 194 -44.98 -19.93 50.63
C TYR A 194 -45.18 -18.88 49.52
N PRO A 195 -45.16 -17.57 49.86
CA PRO A 195 -45.25 -16.51 48.86
C PRO A 195 -44.00 -16.44 47.99
N SER A 196 -44.16 -16.43 46.66
CA SER A 196 -43.02 -16.42 45.72
C SER A 196 -42.12 -15.18 45.87
N HIS A 197 -42.70 -14.01 46.17
CA HIS A 197 -41.94 -12.77 46.33
C HIS A 197 -41.04 -12.76 47.58
N ASN A 198 -41.40 -13.53 48.62
CA ASN A 198 -40.61 -13.68 49.83
C ASN A 198 -41.11 -14.89 50.64
N PRO A 199 -40.32 -15.97 50.75
CA PRO A 199 -40.71 -17.17 51.51
C PRO A 199 -40.95 -16.94 53.00
N SER A 200 -40.47 -15.83 53.57
CA SER A 200 -40.67 -15.45 54.97
C SER A 200 -41.81 -14.45 55.18
N ALA A 201 -42.48 -14.01 54.12
CA ALA A 201 -43.61 -13.10 54.24
C ALA A 201 -44.85 -13.81 54.78
N LEU A 202 -45.66 -13.09 55.55
CA LEU A 202 -46.94 -13.57 56.09
C LEU A 202 -48.11 -13.32 55.14
N SER A 203 -47.89 -12.51 54.11
CA SER A 203 -48.91 -12.12 53.13
C SER A 203 -48.45 -12.54 51.74
N TYR A 204 -49.37 -12.97 50.89
CA TYR A 204 -49.11 -13.19 49.46
C TYR A 204 -49.42 -11.93 48.67
N LEU A 205 -48.91 -11.85 47.45
CA LEU A 205 -49.25 -10.77 46.52
C LEU A 205 -50.24 -11.28 45.48
N TYR A 206 -51.13 -10.40 45.06
CA TYR A 206 -52.01 -10.65 43.93
C TYR A 206 -51.24 -10.53 42.61
N GLY A 207 -51.39 -11.50 41.71
CA GLY A 207 -50.75 -11.47 40.38
C GLY A 207 -50.27 -12.84 39.89
N GLU A 208 -49.53 -12.82 38.79
CA GLU A 208 -48.91 -14.00 38.19
C GLU A 208 -47.73 -14.50 39.03
N ASP A 209 -47.52 -15.81 39.10
CA ASP A 209 -46.38 -16.44 39.77
C ASP A 209 -46.17 -16.10 41.26
N MET A 210 -47.23 -15.75 41.99
CA MET A 210 -47.13 -15.25 43.38
C MET A 210 -47.20 -16.32 44.47
N VAL A 211 -47.52 -17.57 44.14
CA VAL A 211 -47.55 -18.72 45.08
C VAL A 211 -46.52 -19.76 44.67
N SER A 212 -45.72 -20.24 45.62
CA SER A 212 -44.75 -21.31 45.42
C SER A 212 -45.03 -22.49 46.34
N VAL A 213 -44.96 -23.70 45.79
CA VAL A 213 -45.11 -24.97 46.52
C VAL A 213 -43.88 -25.83 46.27
N LEU A 214 -43.18 -26.21 47.34
CA LEU A 214 -42.04 -27.11 47.29
C LEU A 214 -42.50 -28.55 47.54
N ILE A 215 -42.17 -29.44 46.60
CA ILE A 215 -42.46 -30.87 46.68
C ILE A 215 -41.16 -31.68 46.66
N THR A 216 -41.16 -32.82 47.33
CA THR A 216 -40.01 -33.72 47.43
C THR A 216 -40.46 -35.17 47.31
N ASN A 217 -39.59 -36.04 46.78
CA ASN A 217 -39.80 -37.50 46.82
C ASN A 217 -38.88 -38.10 47.89
N ASN A 218 -39.44 -38.49 49.03
CA ASN A 218 -38.74 -39.18 50.12
C ASN A 218 -38.75 -40.71 49.95
N GLY A 219 -39.41 -41.21 48.91
CA GLY A 219 -39.50 -42.65 48.60
C GLY A 219 -38.23 -43.19 47.94
N ASN A 220 -38.25 -44.49 47.67
CA ASN A 220 -37.16 -45.23 47.05
C ASN A 220 -37.30 -45.36 45.53
N THR A 221 -38.49 -45.10 44.99
CA THR A 221 -38.78 -45.17 43.55
C THR A 221 -39.06 -43.80 42.94
N THR A 222 -38.76 -43.63 41.65
CA THR A 222 -39.04 -42.38 40.92
C THR A 222 -40.54 -42.22 40.66
N ALA A 223 -41.10 -41.10 41.11
CA ALA A 223 -42.48 -40.72 40.83
C ALA A 223 -42.58 -40.21 39.38
N ASN A 224 -43.36 -40.87 38.53
CA ASN A 224 -43.50 -40.50 37.12
C ASN A 224 -44.88 -39.92 36.82
N SER A 225 -44.91 -38.80 36.10
CA SER A 225 -46.12 -38.21 35.49
C SER A 225 -47.27 -38.02 36.49
N PHE A 226 -47.13 -37.02 37.34
CA PHE A 226 -48.15 -36.63 38.31
C PHE A 226 -48.36 -35.12 38.31
N ALA A 227 -49.46 -34.67 38.93
CA ALA A 227 -49.84 -33.28 38.93
C ALA A 227 -50.10 -32.79 40.35
N LEU A 228 -49.50 -31.66 40.71
CA LEU A 228 -49.80 -30.94 41.94
C LEU A 228 -51.00 -30.02 41.67
N ASN A 229 -52.09 -30.20 42.43
CA ASN A 229 -53.26 -29.33 42.36
C ASN A 229 -53.17 -28.23 43.42
N LEU A 230 -53.40 -26.99 43.02
CA LEU A 230 -53.54 -25.84 43.91
C LEU A 230 -54.97 -25.30 43.84
N ILE A 231 -55.66 -25.34 44.97
CA ILE A 231 -56.99 -24.77 45.15
C ILE A 231 -56.86 -23.47 45.95
N ILE A 232 -57.30 -22.36 45.36
CA ILE A 232 -57.39 -21.06 46.02
C ILE A 232 -58.87 -20.75 46.20
N SER A 233 -59.28 -20.42 47.43
CA SER A 233 -60.67 -20.10 47.75
C SER A 233 -60.79 -18.83 48.59
N GLY A 234 -61.73 -17.96 48.19
CA GLY A 234 -62.04 -16.73 48.91
C GLY A 234 -63.11 -16.92 49.98
N SER A 235 -63.32 -15.89 50.81
CA SER A 235 -64.34 -15.89 51.87
C SER A 235 -65.78 -15.96 51.36
N GLU A 236 -66.02 -15.68 50.08
CA GLU A 236 -67.34 -15.65 49.45
C GLU A 236 -67.70 -16.95 48.70
N GLY A 237 -66.86 -17.99 48.80
CA GLY A 237 -67.12 -19.31 48.20
C GLY A 237 -66.67 -19.46 46.75
N GLU A 238 -65.98 -18.46 46.18
CA GLU A 238 -65.28 -18.59 44.90
C GLU A 238 -64.06 -19.50 45.06
N GLN A 239 -63.85 -20.39 44.10
CA GLN A 239 -62.76 -21.37 44.11
C GLN A 239 -62.11 -21.44 42.73
N ILE A 240 -60.79 -21.31 42.69
CA ILE A 240 -59.98 -21.43 41.48
C ILE A 240 -59.00 -22.59 41.68
N ASN A 241 -58.94 -23.48 40.69
CA ASN A 241 -58.01 -24.60 40.68
C ASN A 241 -56.92 -24.37 39.62
N GLN A 242 -55.68 -24.60 40.00
CA GLN A 242 -54.51 -24.54 39.11
C GLN A 242 -53.72 -25.84 39.25
N ILE A 243 -52.99 -26.21 38.20
CA ILE A 243 -52.29 -27.50 38.12
C ILE A 243 -50.84 -27.25 37.70
N CYS A 244 -49.90 -27.93 38.36
CA CYS A 244 -48.50 -28.01 37.97
C CYS A 244 -48.17 -29.46 37.63
N ASP A 245 -47.91 -29.73 36.34
CA ASP A 245 -47.54 -31.06 35.86
C ASP A 245 -46.05 -31.34 36.11
N VAL A 246 -45.77 -32.52 36.66
CA VAL A 246 -44.43 -32.99 37.02
C VAL A 246 -44.15 -34.28 36.25
N ASP A 247 -43.25 -34.19 35.26
CA ASP A 247 -42.89 -35.31 34.39
C ASP A 247 -42.28 -36.48 35.16
N PHE A 248 -41.32 -36.19 36.04
CA PHE A 248 -40.74 -37.13 36.98
C PHE A 248 -40.17 -36.42 38.21
N LEU A 249 -40.08 -37.13 39.33
CA LEU A 249 -39.39 -36.72 40.55
C LEU A 249 -38.63 -37.91 41.14
N SER A 250 -37.30 -37.87 41.04
CA SER A 250 -36.42 -38.95 41.48
C SER A 250 -36.35 -39.01 43.02
N PRO A 251 -35.97 -40.16 43.62
CA PRO A 251 -35.71 -40.25 45.05
C PRO A 251 -34.75 -39.17 45.56
N GLY A 252 -35.14 -38.48 46.63
CA GLY A 252 -34.42 -37.36 47.24
C GLY A 252 -34.43 -36.05 46.45
N GLN A 253 -35.10 -35.99 45.30
CA GLN A 253 -35.20 -34.78 44.48
C GLN A 253 -36.30 -33.85 44.99
N GLN A 254 -36.02 -32.55 44.97
CA GLN A 254 -37.01 -31.49 45.26
C GLN A 254 -37.37 -30.72 44.00
N ARG A 255 -38.60 -30.20 43.92
CA ARG A 255 -39.08 -29.33 42.84
C ARG A 255 -40.03 -28.27 43.37
N THR A 256 -39.93 -27.05 42.85
CA THR A 256 -40.87 -25.98 43.17
C THR A 256 -41.86 -25.79 42.03
N CYS A 257 -43.15 -25.85 42.34
CA CYS A 257 -44.24 -25.46 41.45
C CYS A 257 -44.67 -24.02 41.78
N VAL A 258 -44.82 -23.19 40.75
CA VAL A 258 -45.21 -21.78 40.88
C VAL A 258 -46.60 -21.61 40.28
N PHE A 259 -47.44 -20.81 40.94
CA PHE A 259 -48.84 -20.60 40.59
C PHE A 259 -49.23 -19.13 40.72
N ASN A 260 -50.30 -18.76 40.03
CA ASN A 260 -50.86 -17.41 40.07
C ASN A 260 -51.71 -17.22 41.34
N MET A 261 -51.84 -15.98 41.79
CA MET A 261 -52.73 -15.57 42.87
C MET A 261 -53.85 -14.65 42.32
N PRO A 262 -54.97 -15.24 41.85
CA PRO A 262 -56.05 -14.51 41.16
C PRO A 262 -57.07 -13.86 42.10
N MET A 263 -56.88 -13.93 43.41
CA MET A 263 -57.81 -13.39 44.42
C MET A 263 -57.04 -12.57 45.45
N HIS A 264 -57.63 -11.49 45.97
CA HIS A 264 -57.04 -10.67 47.04
C HIS A 264 -57.99 -10.58 48.24
N GLY A 265 -57.47 -10.27 49.43
CA GLY A 265 -58.26 -10.11 50.65
C GLY A 265 -57.62 -10.69 51.90
N ASN A 266 -58.25 -10.48 53.06
CA ASN A 266 -57.64 -10.74 54.37
C ASN A 266 -57.71 -12.21 54.83
N ALA A 267 -58.42 -13.08 54.09
CA ALA A 267 -58.65 -14.48 54.46
C ALA A 267 -58.84 -15.34 53.20
N VAL A 268 -57.79 -15.47 52.40
CA VAL A 268 -57.75 -16.38 51.25
C VAL A 268 -57.17 -17.72 51.71
N ASN A 269 -57.88 -18.81 51.40
CA ASN A 269 -57.47 -20.17 51.74
C ASN A 269 -56.79 -20.81 50.53
N ILE A 270 -55.55 -21.26 50.73
CA ILE A 270 -54.68 -21.85 49.72
C ILE A 270 -54.41 -23.30 50.14
N GLN A 271 -54.81 -24.25 49.31
CA GLN A 271 -54.63 -25.67 49.55
C GLN A 271 -53.87 -26.29 48.38
N ALA A 272 -52.72 -26.90 48.65
CA ALA A 272 -51.98 -27.68 47.67
C ALA A 272 -52.16 -29.18 47.96
N THR A 273 -52.34 -30.00 46.93
CA THR A 273 -52.62 -31.42 47.05
C THR A 273 -51.92 -32.23 45.96
N LEU A 274 -51.09 -33.17 46.38
CA LEU A 274 -50.48 -34.22 45.58
C LEU A 274 -51.40 -35.46 45.50
N PRO A 275 -51.30 -36.29 44.46
CA PRO A 275 -52.05 -37.53 44.38
C PRO A 275 -51.57 -38.54 45.41
N SER A 276 -52.48 -39.39 45.91
CA SER A 276 -52.16 -40.49 46.84
C SER A 276 -51.70 -41.77 46.13
N GLN A 277 -51.73 -41.79 44.80
CA GLN A 277 -51.38 -42.93 43.96
C GLN A 277 -50.87 -42.41 42.61
N ILE A 278 -49.75 -42.98 42.15
CA ILE A 278 -49.16 -42.69 40.84
C ILE A 278 -49.05 -44.01 40.07
N GLY A 279 -49.82 -44.13 38.97
CA GLY A 279 -49.96 -45.41 38.26
C GLY A 279 -50.55 -46.48 39.19
N ASP A 280 -49.81 -47.57 39.39
CA ASP A 280 -50.19 -48.67 40.29
C ASP A 280 -49.51 -48.59 41.67
N ILE A 281 -48.64 -47.60 41.90
CA ILE A 281 -47.89 -47.44 43.17
C ILE A 281 -48.65 -46.47 44.08
N ILE A 282 -48.95 -46.91 45.30
CA ILE A 282 -49.59 -46.10 46.33
C ILE A 282 -48.52 -45.38 47.13
N ASP A 283 -48.76 -44.11 47.43
CA ASP A 283 -47.91 -43.34 48.31
C ASP A 283 -47.95 -43.91 49.74
N SER A 284 -46.78 -44.21 50.29
CA SER A 284 -46.58 -44.82 51.60
C SER A 284 -47.09 -43.94 52.75
N ASN A 285 -47.11 -42.62 52.57
CA ASN A 285 -47.52 -41.64 53.56
C ASN A 285 -48.43 -40.55 52.97
N THR A 286 -49.65 -40.94 52.57
CA THR A 286 -50.63 -40.01 51.98
C THR A 286 -51.01 -38.76 52.83
N ALA A 287 -50.57 -38.67 54.08
CA ALA A 287 -50.94 -37.62 55.02
C ALA A 287 -50.18 -36.30 54.81
N ASP A 288 -48.99 -36.33 54.19
CA ASP A 288 -48.18 -35.13 53.87
C ASP A 288 -48.29 -34.70 52.40
N ASN A 289 -49.14 -35.40 51.63
CA ASN A 289 -49.53 -35.03 50.26
C ASN A 289 -50.43 -33.78 50.23
N THR A 290 -50.86 -33.23 51.37
CA THR A 290 -51.71 -32.04 51.44
C THR A 290 -51.20 -31.02 52.43
N ILE A 291 -51.08 -29.76 52.00
CA ILE A 291 -50.83 -28.61 52.86
C ILE A 291 -51.91 -27.55 52.62
N GLN A 292 -52.30 -26.86 53.68
CA GLN A 292 -53.31 -25.80 53.62
C GLN A 292 -52.93 -24.64 54.53
N GLU A 293 -53.07 -23.42 54.02
CA GLU A 293 -52.82 -22.17 54.74
C GLU A 293 -53.97 -21.18 54.50
N THR A 294 -54.23 -20.29 55.46
CA THR A 294 -55.09 -19.11 55.26
C THR A 294 -54.23 -17.87 55.44
N ALA A 295 -54.13 -17.04 54.40
CA ALA A 295 -53.25 -15.89 54.36
C ALA A 295 -53.97 -14.61 53.89
N GLU A 296 -53.36 -13.46 54.19
CA GLU A 296 -53.74 -12.17 53.61
C GLU A 296 -53.06 -12.03 52.24
N VAL A 297 -53.83 -11.59 51.23
CA VAL A 297 -53.32 -11.34 49.89
C VAL A 297 -53.48 -9.88 49.53
N ILE A 298 -52.37 -9.22 49.26
CA ILE A 298 -52.28 -7.76 49.07
C ILE A 298 -52.03 -7.44 47.61
N VAL A 299 -52.63 -6.34 47.13
CA VAL A 299 -52.35 -5.77 45.82
C VAL A 299 -51.15 -4.83 45.93
N SER A 300 -50.07 -5.15 45.22
CA SER A 300 -48.89 -4.27 45.15
C SER A 300 -49.15 -3.03 44.32
N GLN A 301 -48.42 -1.95 44.58
CA GLN A 301 -48.42 -0.77 43.71
C GLN A 301 -47.61 -1.02 42.45
N MET A 302 -48.14 -0.62 41.31
CA MET A 302 -47.41 -0.63 40.05
C MET A 302 -46.34 0.47 40.04
N SER A 303 -45.14 0.10 39.59
CA SER A 303 -44.04 1.03 39.37
C SER A 303 -43.35 0.67 38.05
N THR A 304 -43.39 1.63 37.12
CA THR A 304 -42.89 1.54 35.77
C THR A 304 -41.63 2.38 35.65
N THR A 305 -40.69 1.95 34.82
CA THR A 305 -39.51 2.73 34.40
C THR A 305 -39.29 2.53 32.90
N ILE A 306 -38.60 3.48 32.27
CA ILE A 306 -38.25 3.41 30.86
C ILE A 306 -36.73 3.21 30.77
N GLU A 307 -36.32 2.26 29.96
CA GLU A 307 -34.93 1.99 29.64
C GLU A 307 -34.71 2.21 28.15
N ILE A 308 -33.75 3.06 27.81
CA ILE A 308 -33.31 3.32 26.43
C ILE A 308 -31.93 2.70 26.28
N SER A 309 -31.85 1.65 25.46
CA SER A 309 -30.64 0.83 25.32
C SER A 309 -29.43 1.62 24.79
N ASN A 310 -29.64 2.63 23.95
CA ASN A 310 -28.60 3.47 23.34
C ASN A 310 -28.77 4.95 23.74
N GLN A 311 -28.95 5.24 25.03
CA GLN A 311 -29.21 6.60 25.49
C GLN A 311 -28.08 7.57 25.10
N LYS A 312 -28.39 8.53 24.21
CA LYS A 312 -27.53 9.65 23.80
C LYS A 312 -28.14 11.00 24.22
N GLU A 313 -27.31 12.05 24.23
CA GLU A 313 -27.80 13.43 24.40
C GLU A 313 -28.65 13.88 23.22
N TRP A 314 -28.31 13.41 22.02
CA TRP A 314 -29.04 13.61 20.78
C TRP A 314 -28.83 12.43 19.83
N TYR A 315 -29.74 12.30 18.86
CA TYR A 315 -29.74 11.27 17.82
C TYR A 315 -29.71 11.94 16.45
N THR A 316 -29.27 11.24 15.41
CA THR A 316 -29.42 11.70 14.03
C THR A 316 -30.80 11.34 13.48
N ASP A 317 -31.19 11.91 12.35
CA ASP A 317 -32.43 11.65 11.62
C ASP A 317 -32.45 10.32 10.85
N THR A 318 -31.39 9.50 11.01
CA THR A 318 -31.21 8.18 10.38
C THR A 318 -31.17 7.03 11.40
N GLU A 319 -31.23 7.35 12.69
CA GLU A 319 -31.05 6.40 13.79
C GLU A 319 -32.34 5.70 14.23
N THR A 320 -32.16 4.52 14.83
CA THR A 320 -33.23 3.75 15.43
C THR A 320 -32.96 3.53 16.92
N ILE A 321 -33.97 3.83 17.77
CA ILE A 321 -33.86 3.86 19.23
C ILE A 321 -34.73 2.73 19.82
N PRO A 322 -34.12 1.67 20.39
CA PRO A 322 -34.86 0.61 21.08
C PRO A 322 -35.18 1.03 22.51
N ILE A 323 -36.47 0.98 22.86
CA ILE A 323 -36.99 1.43 24.15
C ILE A 323 -37.78 0.32 24.80
N THR A 324 -37.50 0.07 26.08
CA THR A 324 -38.17 -0.95 26.90
C THR A 324 -38.85 -0.30 28.10
N ALA A 325 -40.11 -0.68 28.34
CA ALA A 325 -40.80 -0.41 29.58
C ALA A 325 -40.52 -1.56 30.58
N ASN A 326 -40.06 -1.21 31.76
CA ASN A 326 -39.87 -2.16 32.86
C ASN A 326 -40.90 -1.88 33.93
N VAL A 327 -41.59 -2.91 34.41
CA VAL A 327 -42.53 -2.81 35.53
C VAL A 327 -42.00 -3.67 36.66
N ASN A 328 -42.21 -3.24 37.90
CA ASN A 328 -41.85 -4.06 39.06
C ASN A 328 -42.53 -5.45 38.95
N PRO A 329 -41.80 -6.55 39.18
CA PRO A 329 -42.29 -7.91 38.96
C PRO A 329 -43.43 -8.29 39.92
N TYR A 330 -43.65 -7.49 40.96
CA TYR A 330 -44.72 -7.65 41.94
C TYR A 330 -46.03 -6.96 41.55
N SER A 331 -46.07 -6.30 40.39
CA SER A 331 -47.29 -5.67 39.88
C SER A 331 -48.39 -6.68 39.59
N PRO A 332 -49.67 -6.31 39.76
CA PRO A 332 -50.81 -7.10 39.31
C PRO A 332 -50.76 -7.38 37.78
N GLY A 333 -50.32 -8.57 37.39
CA GLY A 333 -50.24 -8.98 35.99
C GLY A 333 -51.57 -9.48 35.40
N PRO A 334 -51.72 -9.48 34.06
CA PRO A 334 -50.82 -8.93 33.05
C PRO A 334 -50.92 -7.39 32.94
N VAL A 335 -49.80 -6.73 32.64
CA VAL A 335 -49.73 -5.26 32.45
C VAL A 335 -49.72 -4.92 30.97
N ASN A 336 -50.60 -4.01 30.55
CA ASN A 336 -50.69 -3.51 29.19
C ASN A 336 -49.91 -2.21 29.02
N PHE A 337 -49.19 -2.08 27.90
CA PHE A 337 -48.38 -0.91 27.58
C PHE A 337 -48.87 -0.23 26.30
N SER A 338 -48.98 1.10 26.32
CA SER A 338 -49.25 1.90 25.13
C SER A 338 -48.32 3.12 25.06
N TRP A 339 -47.78 3.36 23.88
CA TRP A 339 -46.82 4.43 23.62
C TRP A 339 -47.43 5.53 22.79
N TRP A 340 -47.11 6.78 23.12
CA TRP A 340 -47.75 7.96 22.53
C TRP A 340 -46.73 9.05 22.20
N TYR A 341 -46.77 9.55 20.96
CA TYR A 341 -46.02 10.72 20.54
C TYR A 341 -46.79 12.02 20.84
N SER A 342 -46.07 13.02 21.36
CA SER A 342 -46.62 14.31 21.83
C SER A 342 -47.79 14.14 22.84
N GLY A 343 -47.87 12.98 23.50
CA GLY A 343 -48.96 12.63 24.41
C GLY A 343 -50.34 12.44 23.77
N LEU A 344 -50.48 12.52 22.44
CA LEU A 344 -51.76 12.52 21.74
C LEU A 344 -51.89 11.45 20.65
N ILE A 345 -50.79 11.09 19.98
CA ILE A 345 -50.79 10.14 18.86
C ILE A 345 -50.28 8.81 19.38
N ASN A 346 -51.10 7.76 19.38
CA ASN A 346 -50.63 6.42 19.71
C ASN A 346 -49.69 5.93 18.60
N ILE A 347 -48.48 5.54 18.98
CA ILE A 347 -47.46 5.08 18.04
C ILE A 347 -47.35 3.56 18.02
N ASP A 348 -47.48 2.90 19.18
CA ASP A 348 -47.39 1.44 19.26
C ASP A 348 -47.93 0.91 20.61
N TYR A 349 -47.97 -0.42 20.74
CA TYR A 349 -48.33 -1.17 21.95
C TYR A 349 -47.27 -2.21 22.30
N GLY A 350 -47.22 -2.61 23.56
CA GLY A 350 -46.31 -3.65 24.04
C GLY A 350 -45.15 -3.11 24.87
N GLN A 351 -44.46 -4.03 25.54
CA GLN A 351 -43.42 -3.68 26.52
C GLN A 351 -42.18 -3.05 25.86
N GLN A 352 -41.92 -3.36 24.59
CA GLN A 352 -40.78 -2.84 23.84
C GLN A 352 -41.26 -2.20 22.55
N ILE A 353 -40.66 -1.06 22.20
CA ILE A 353 -40.88 -0.39 20.92
C ILE A 353 -39.56 0.00 20.28
N LEU A 354 -39.63 0.24 18.97
CA LEU A 354 -38.52 0.70 18.17
C LEU A 354 -38.88 2.04 17.54
N LEU A 355 -38.23 3.12 17.94
CA LEU A 355 -38.46 4.45 17.38
C LEU A 355 -37.48 4.72 16.25
N ASN A 356 -38.00 5.04 15.06
CA ASN A 356 -37.19 5.54 13.96
C ASN A 356 -37.20 7.08 14.00
N THR A 357 -36.02 7.71 14.09
CA THR A 357 -35.93 9.18 14.22
C THR A 357 -36.35 9.92 12.96
N SER A 358 -36.22 9.29 11.79
CA SER A 358 -36.63 9.85 10.49
C SER A 358 -38.12 10.23 10.45
N ASP A 359 -38.95 9.57 11.25
CA ASP A 359 -40.40 9.74 11.25
C ASP A 359 -40.87 11.01 11.97
N TYR A 360 -40.02 11.58 12.84
CA TYR A 360 -40.38 12.70 13.71
C TYR A 360 -39.81 14.04 13.23
N GLY A 361 -38.76 14.02 12.41
CA GLY A 361 -38.06 15.21 11.92
C GLY A 361 -37.01 15.74 12.90
N LEU A 362 -36.51 16.94 12.64
CA LEU A 362 -35.47 17.59 13.46
C LEU A 362 -36.07 18.31 14.66
N GLY A 363 -35.34 18.31 15.78
CA GLY A 363 -35.69 19.03 17.00
C GLY A 363 -36.04 18.12 18.18
N SER A 364 -36.73 18.71 19.17
CA SER A 364 -37.07 18.00 20.41
C SER A 364 -38.45 17.34 20.31
N HIS A 365 -38.48 16.03 20.60
CA HIS A 365 -39.65 15.19 20.49
C HIS A 365 -39.95 14.55 21.85
N THR A 366 -41.19 14.69 22.32
CA THR A 366 -41.63 14.15 23.61
C THR A 366 -42.59 12.99 23.42
N PHE A 367 -42.35 11.93 24.19
CA PHE A 367 -43.12 10.69 24.19
C PHE A 367 -43.71 10.43 25.57
N LYS A 368 -44.78 9.64 25.58
CA LYS A 368 -45.54 9.26 26.77
C LYS A 368 -45.81 7.75 26.74
N LEU A 369 -45.41 7.06 27.80
CA LEU A 369 -45.78 5.68 28.09
C LEU A 369 -46.99 5.67 29.04
N ILE A 370 -47.96 4.81 28.77
CA ILE A 370 -49.04 4.46 29.70
C ILE A 370 -48.97 2.96 29.94
N SER A 371 -48.71 2.57 31.19
CA SER A 371 -48.83 1.20 31.69
C SER A 371 -50.14 1.04 32.44
N THR A 372 -50.89 -0.04 32.22
CA THR A 372 -52.17 -0.31 32.90
C THR A 372 -52.21 -1.76 33.37
N ASP A 373 -52.43 -1.97 34.67
CA ASP A 373 -52.55 -3.29 35.28
C ASP A 373 -53.95 -3.91 35.08
N VAL A 374 -54.13 -5.18 35.49
CA VAL A 374 -55.40 -5.91 35.36
C VAL A 374 -56.54 -5.33 36.24
N LEU A 375 -56.18 -4.58 37.28
CA LEU A 375 -57.13 -3.92 38.19
C LEU A 375 -57.53 -2.51 37.71
N GLY A 376 -56.94 -2.04 36.61
CA GLY A 376 -57.19 -0.73 36.01
C GLY A 376 -56.34 0.40 36.58
N ASN A 377 -55.37 0.13 37.46
CA ASN A 377 -54.40 1.14 37.88
C ASN A 377 -53.48 1.46 36.71
N SER A 378 -53.21 2.74 36.49
CA SER A 378 -52.36 3.18 35.38
C SER A 378 -51.26 4.13 35.86
N GLU A 379 -50.10 4.04 35.22
CA GLU A 379 -48.95 4.90 35.46
C GLU A 379 -48.50 5.53 34.14
N ILE A 380 -48.05 6.78 34.22
CA ILE A 380 -47.71 7.58 33.05
C ILE A 380 -46.29 8.14 33.22
N ILE A 381 -45.43 7.88 32.24
CA ILE A 381 -44.04 8.35 32.21
C ILE A 381 -43.79 9.09 30.90
N TYR A 382 -43.02 10.17 30.96
CA TYR A 382 -42.61 10.95 29.81
C TYR A 382 -41.10 10.85 29.60
N PHE A 383 -40.68 10.83 28.35
CA PHE A 383 -39.28 11.02 27.96
C PHE A 383 -39.21 11.86 26.69
N SER A 384 -38.05 12.44 26.42
CA SER A 384 -37.82 13.23 25.22
C SER A 384 -36.53 12.81 24.54
N ILE A 385 -36.50 12.93 23.23
CA ILE A 385 -35.30 12.77 22.40
C ILE A 385 -35.06 14.08 21.64
N LEU A 386 -33.81 14.33 21.28
CA LEU A 386 -33.40 15.45 20.44
C LEU A 386 -32.81 14.88 19.14
N VAL A 387 -33.30 15.32 17.99
CA VAL A 387 -32.89 14.82 16.67
C VAL A 387 -32.21 15.93 15.88
N TYR A 388 -30.99 15.67 15.39
CA TYR A 388 -30.23 16.52 14.48
C TYR A 388 -30.13 15.88 13.10
N SER A 389 -29.87 16.69 12.07
CA SER A 389 -29.64 16.19 10.71
C SER A 389 -28.21 15.68 10.62
N GLU A 390 -28.05 14.45 10.13
CA GLU A 390 -26.74 13.91 9.75
C GLU A 390 -26.35 14.44 8.37
N ILE A 391 -25.14 14.99 8.27
CA ILE A 391 -24.56 15.46 7.02
C ILE A 391 -23.27 14.70 6.83
N SER A 392 -23.18 13.90 5.79
CA SER A 392 -21.98 13.15 5.47
C SER A 392 -21.67 13.20 3.99
N ILE A 393 -20.38 13.18 3.69
CA ILE A 393 -19.84 13.02 2.35
C ILE A 393 -18.87 11.85 2.35
N GLU A 394 -18.89 11.09 1.28
CA GLU A 394 -17.99 9.97 1.06
C GLU A 394 -17.37 10.15 -0.33
N ASN A 395 -16.07 10.50 -0.36
CA ASN A 395 -15.28 10.67 -1.57
C ASN A 395 -14.30 9.50 -1.68
N ASP A 396 -14.85 8.30 -1.88
CA ASP A 396 -14.10 7.05 -1.98
C ASP A 396 -13.17 7.09 -3.22
N PRO A 397 -11.88 6.75 -3.09
CA PRO A 397 -11.21 6.15 -1.92
C PRO A 397 -10.41 7.10 -1.02
N TYR A 398 -10.56 8.42 -1.15
CA TYR A 398 -9.64 9.39 -0.56
C TYR A 398 -10.03 9.86 0.84
N TYR A 399 -11.29 10.24 1.06
CA TYR A 399 -11.72 10.74 2.36
C TYR A 399 -13.22 10.65 2.56
N SER A 400 -13.62 10.69 3.83
CA SER A 400 -15.00 10.91 4.26
C SER A 400 -15.04 12.11 5.21
N ALA A 401 -16.18 12.78 5.27
CA ALA A 401 -16.40 13.81 6.28
C ALA A 401 -17.85 13.77 6.76
N SER A 402 -18.04 14.04 8.05
CA SER A 402 -19.35 13.99 8.69
C SER A 402 -19.52 15.12 9.70
N ALA A 403 -20.75 15.61 9.80
CA ALA A 403 -21.17 16.66 10.70
C ALA A 403 -22.62 16.48 11.09
N THR A 404 -23.05 17.21 12.11
CA THR A 404 -24.45 17.24 12.55
C THR A 404 -24.96 18.66 12.64
N SER A 405 -26.19 18.90 12.20
CA SER A 405 -26.76 20.25 12.15
C SER A 405 -28.21 20.29 12.64
N PRO A 406 -28.66 21.37 13.31
CA PRO A 406 -30.07 21.59 13.63
C PRO A 406 -30.94 21.89 12.41
N SER A 407 -30.34 22.14 11.24
CA SER A 407 -31.01 22.44 9.99
C SER A 407 -30.67 21.42 8.92
N ASN A 408 -31.63 21.13 8.04
CA ASN A 408 -31.46 20.30 6.85
C ASN A 408 -30.98 21.08 5.62
N THR A 409 -30.61 22.36 5.77
CA THR A 409 -30.10 23.23 4.69
C THR A 409 -28.58 23.30 4.64
N VAL A 410 -27.88 22.56 5.49
CA VAL A 410 -26.43 22.63 5.63
C VAL A 410 -25.77 21.52 4.80
N GLU A 411 -24.74 21.87 4.06
CA GLU A 411 -23.95 20.95 3.22
C GLU A 411 -22.46 21.12 3.50
N ILE A 412 -21.69 20.07 3.26
CA ILE A 412 -20.22 20.09 3.33
C ILE A 412 -19.69 20.48 1.96
N ILE A 413 -19.02 21.62 1.85
CA ILE A 413 -18.25 22.00 0.67
C ILE A 413 -16.84 21.46 0.84
N HIS A 414 -16.32 20.81 -0.20
CA HIS A 414 -15.01 20.20 -0.15
C HIS A 414 -14.31 20.32 -1.51
N ASP A 415 -12.98 20.35 -1.50
CA ASP A 415 -12.14 20.29 -2.69
C ASP A 415 -10.77 19.69 -2.37
N SER A 416 -10.03 19.23 -3.37
CA SER A 416 -8.70 18.65 -3.20
C SER A 416 -7.76 19.05 -4.32
N ALA A 417 -6.52 19.39 -3.99
CA ALA A 417 -5.51 19.79 -4.95
C ALA A 417 -4.12 19.26 -4.54
N LEU A 418 -3.25 19.08 -5.53
CA LEU A 418 -1.82 18.92 -5.26
C LEU A 418 -1.22 20.29 -4.90
N PRO A 419 -0.16 20.33 -4.06
CA PRO A 419 0.58 21.54 -3.78
C PRO A 419 1.04 22.22 -5.08
N THR A 420 1.23 23.54 -5.07
CA THR A 420 1.69 24.26 -6.26
C THR A 420 3.16 23.95 -6.58
N ILE A 421 3.50 23.85 -7.87
CA ILE A 421 4.86 23.49 -8.32
C ILE A 421 5.85 24.61 -7.95
N ARG A 422 7.01 24.24 -7.39
CA ARG A 422 8.09 25.15 -6.95
C ARG A 422 7.67 26.17 -5.89
N GLN A 423 6.65 25.84 -5.10
CA GLN A 423 6.23 26.66 -3.97
C GLN A 423 6.71 26.02 -2.67
N ASP A 424 7.41 26.82 -1.86
CA ASP A 424 7.85 26.41 -0.53
C ASP A 424 6.76 26.76 0.51
N TYR A 425 6.34 25.74 1.26
CA TYR A 425 5.36 25.87 2.36
C TYR A 425 6.06 26.02 3.72
N ASN A 426 7.38 26.25 3.76
CA ASN A 426 8.18 26.45 4.97
C ASN A 426 8.06 25.29 5.98
N ILE A 427 7.91 24.06 5.51
CA ILE A 427 7.61 22.88 6.36
C ILE A 427 8.82 22.48 7.22
N GLY A 428 10.04 22.70 6.73
CA GLY A 428 11.29 22.41 7.44
C GLY A 428 11.57 20.91 7.63
N GLY A 429 12.85 20.54 7.73
CA GLY A 429 13.25 19.13 7.85
C GLY A 429 13.26 18.40 6.51
N SER A 430 13.05 17.07 6.52
CA SER A 430 12.92 16.24 5.31
C SER A 430 11.49 16.11 4.81
N ASN A 431 10.51 16.70 5.50
CA ASN A 431 9.11 16.62 5.12
C ASN A 431 8.77 17.62 4.01
N MET A 432 8.00 17.16 3.04
CA MET A 432 7.52 17.96 1.91
C MET A 432 5.99 18.00 1.86
N PRO A 433 5.38 18.97 1.17
CA PRO A 433 3.94 19.04 1.01
C PRO A 433 3.47 17.94 0.03
N LEU A 434 2.49 17.14 0.44
CA LEU A 434 2.01 15.99 -0.34
C LEU A 434 0.63 16.22 -0.96
N MET A 435 -0.33 16.75 -0.19
CA MET A 435 -1.69 16.99 -0.68
C MET A 435 -2.40 18.09 0.11
N LEU A 436 -3.36 18.76 -0.53
CA LEU A 436 -4.22 19.77 0.08
C LEU A 436 -5.69 19.33 0.00
N TYR A 437 -6.41 19.43 1.11
CA TYR A 437 -7.85 19.21 1.18
C TYR A 437 -8.54 20.40 1.84
N GLN A 438 -9.51 21.00 1.18
CA GLN A 438 -10.27 22.11 1.74
C GLN A 438 -11.66 21.63 2.15
N PHE A 439 -12.12 22.06 3.33
CA PHE A 439 -13.45 21.76 3.84
C PHE A 439 -14.12 22.99 4.45
N ASP A 440 -15.42 23.12 4.17
CA ASP A 440 -16.31 24.11 4.81
C ASP A 440 -17.70 23.50 5.07
N LEU A 441 -18.39 23.99 6.11
CA LEU A 441 -19.78 23.67 6.42
C LEU A 441 -20.63 24.89 6.09
N VAL A 442 -21.46 24.81 5.05
CA VAL A 442 -22.19 25.96 4.51
C VAL A 442 -23.70 25.75 4.56
N ASP A 443 -24.43 26.76 5.04
CA ASP A 443 -25.89 26.79 4.91
C ASP A 443 -26.26 27.25 3.50
N THR A 444 -26.89 26.38 2.72
CA THR A 444 -27.33 26.63 1.35
C THR A 444 -28.37 27.75 1.24
N SER A 445 -29.07 28.09 2.32
CA SER A 445 -30.07 29.15 2.33
C SER A 445 -29.47 30.56 2.37
N THR A 446 -28.32 30.72 3.02
CA THR A 446 -27.60 32.00 3.16
C THR A 446 -26.28 32.03 2.39
N ASN A 447 -25.82 30.88 1.90
CA ASN A 447 -24.52 30.68 1.26
C ASN A 447 -23.36 31.21 2.11
N SER A 448 -23.42 30.94 3.42
CA SER A 448 -22.42 31.36 4.40
C SER A 448 -21.97 30.15 5.23
N SER A 449 -20.69 30.13 5.57
CA SER A 449 -20.17 29.16 6.53
C SER A 449 -20.92 29.25 7.86
N ILE A 450 -21.25 28.10 8.44
CA ILE A 450 -21.93 27.97 9.73
C ILE A 450 -20.98 27.65 10.87
N PHE A 451 -19.68 27.59 10.61
CA PHE A 451 -18.70 27.46 11.67
C PHE A 451 -18.74 28.70 12.58
N ASP A 452 -19.18 28.48 13.82
CA ASP A 452 -19.34 29.50 14.86
C ASP A 452 -18.51 29.17 16.11
N GLY A 453 -17.64 28.17 16.02
CA GLY A 453 -16.86 27.60 17.13
C GLY A 453 -17.61 26.55 17.95
N GLN A 454 -18.91 26.33 17.71
CA GLN A 454 -19.68 25.24 18.33
C GLN A 454 -19.99 24.12 17.33
N ASN A 455 -20.23 24.45 16.06
CA ASN A 455 -20.34 23.45 15.01
C ASN A 455 -18.95 22.89 14.66
N TRP A 456 -18.88 21.59 14.39
CA TRP A 456 -17.65 20.93 13.94
C TRP A 456 -17.90 20.00 12.76
N LEU A 457 -16.83 19.72 12.03
CA LEU A 457 -16.77 18.76 10.93
C LEU A 457 -15.69 17.74 11.27
N ASP A 458 -16.06 16.46 11.28
CA ASP A 458 -15.11 15.35 11.42
C ASP A 458 -14.71 14.84 10.04
N VAL A 459 -13.43 14.92 9.71
CA VAL A 459 -12.85 14.47 8.45
C VAL A 459 -11.98 13.25 8.71
N GLU A 460 -12.12 12.21 7.90
CA GLU A 460 -11.22 11.05 7.87
C GLU A 460 -10.52 10.96 6.51
N LEU A 461 -9.20 11.03 6.51
CA LEU A 461 -8.34 10.96 5.33
C LEU A 461 -7.72 9.57 5.20
N ASN A 462 -7.85 8.95 4.04
CA ASN A 462 -7.27 7.64 3.74
C ASN A 462 -5.87 7.78 3.11
N LEU A 463 -4.84 7.69 3.94
CA LEU A 463 -3.45 7.87 3.54
C LEU A 463 -2.98 6.84 2.51
N PHE A 464 -3.55 5.64 2.49
CA PHE A 464 -3.13 4.58 1.56
C PHE A 464 -3.44 4.92 0.10
N HIS A 465 -4.58 5.55 -0.16
CA HIS A 465 -4.98 5.95 -1.52
C HIS A 465 -4.59 7.38 -1.87
N THR A 466 -4.37 8.22 -0.86
CA THR A 466 -3.99 9.63 -1.01
C THR A 466 -2.50 9.82 -1.26
N LEU A 467 -1.64 8.99 -0.68
CA LEU A 467 -0.19 9.21 -0.72
C LEU A 467 0.50 8.26 -1.71
N PRO A 468 1.58 8.72 -2.37
CA PRO A 468 2.36 7.90 -3.29
C PRO A 468 3.10 6.77 -2.57
N ASP A 469 3.42 5.72 -3.34
CA ASP A 469 4.23 4.60 -2.87
C ASP A 469 5.62 5.09 -2.46
N GLY A 470 6.02 4.83 -1.20
CA GLY A 470 7.30 5.26 -0.64
C GLY A 470 7.16 6.11 0.62
N VAL A 471 6.03 6.79 0.80
CA VAL A 471 5.76 7.59 2.00
C VAL A 471 5.47 6.68 3.19
N SER A 472 6.25 6.85 4.25
CA SER A 472 6.02 6.19 5.53
C SER A 472 4.82 6.83 6.25
N TYR A 473 3.74 6.06 6.45
CA TYR A 473 2.53 6.58 7.11
C TYR A 473 2.77 7.04 8.55
N THR A 474 3.84 6.58 9.22
CA THR A 474 4.16 7.00 10.59
C THR A 474 4.72 8.41 10.67
N ASP A 475 5.23 8.93 9.55
CA ASP A 475 5.90 10.23 9.47
C ASP A 475 5.00 11.31 8.83
N VAL A 476 3.77 10.94 8.49
CA VAL A 476 2.75 11.85 7.95
C VAL A 476 2.19 12.72 9.07
N GLU A 477 2.13 14.02 8.81
CA GLU A 477 1.56 15.02 9.71
C GLU A 477 0.56 15.91 8.96
N LEU A 478 -0.43 16.44 9.69
CA LEU A 478 -1.40 17.38 9.15
C LEU A 478 -1.07 18.80 9.62
N ARG A 479 -1.06 19.73 8.67
CA ARG A 479 -0.89 21.17 8.87
C ARG A 479 -2.17 21.90 8.48
N LYS A 480 -2.44 23.01 9.16
CA LYS A 480 -3.64 23.80 8.94
C LYS A 480 -3.31 25.06 8.12
N LEU A 481 -4.07 25.33 7.06
CA LEU A 481 -4.02 26.51 6.21
C LEU A 481 -5.41 27.16 6.13
N ASP A 482 -5.48 28.45 5.82
CA ASP A 482 -6.75 29.16 5.63
C ASP A 482 -7.31 28.90 4.21
N SER A 483 -6.45 28.77 3.20
CA SER A 483 -6.83 28.50 1.80
C SER A 483 -5.76 27.72 1.03
N PHE A 484 -6.07 27.29 -0.20
CA PHE A 484 -5.10 26.66 -1.10
C PHE A 484 -3.92 27.55 -1.51
N ASP A 485 -4.10 28.87 -1.47
CA ASP A 485 -3.07 29.84 -1.88
C ASP A 485 -2.12 30.20 -0.73
N ASP A 486 -2.43 29.79 0.50
CA ASP A 486 -1.63 30.11 1.67
C ASP A 486 -0.38 29.23 1.80
N GLN A 487 0.70 29.84 2.30
CA GLN A 487 1.98 29.17 2.56
C GLN A 487 2.31 29.10 4.05
N ASN A 488 1.62 29.90 4.87
CA ASN A 488 1.82 29.93 6.31
C ASN A 488 0.82 29.01 6.94
N TRP A 489 1.33 27.99 7.62
CA TRP A 489 0.50 26.99 8.28
C TRP A 489 0.54 27.11 9.80
N GLU A 490 -0.49 26.57 10.43
CA GLU A 490 -0.61 26.41 11.87
C GLU A 490 -0.68 24.94 12.27
N TYR A 491 -0.43 24.65 13.54
CA TYR A 491 -0.60 23.32 14.11
C TYR A 491 -2.08 23.07 14.44
N PHE A 492 -2.56 21.87 14.15
CA PHE A 492 -3.82 21.41 14.73
C PHE A 492 -3.67 21.22 16.24
N ASN A 493 -4.76 21.43 16.99
CA ASN A 493 -4.81 21.06 18.40
C ASN A 493 -4.68 19.53 18.51
N GLN A 494 -3.81 19.04 19.41
CA GLN A 494 -3.49 17.61 19.57
C GLN A 494 -4.71 16.73 19.90
N GLU A 495 -5.78 17.31 20.46
CA GLU A 495 -7.02 16.58 20.74
C GLU A 495 -7.94 16.45 19.51
N HIS A 496 -7.69 17.22 18.45
CA HIS A 496 -8.57 17.37 17.29
C HIS A 496 -8.01 16.74 16.02
N TYR A 497 -6.88 16.04 16.07
CA TYR A 497 -6.40 15.25 14.93
C TYR A 497 -5.54 14.09 15.42
N GLY A 498 -5.42 13.06 14.59
CA GLY A 498 -4.55 11.93 14.89
C GLY A 498 -4.83 10.74 14.00
N PHE A 499 -4.22 9.61 14.33
CA PHE A 499 -4.45 8.36 13.62
C PHE A 499 -5.65 7.62 14.21
N VAL A 500 -6.63 7.29 13.37
CA VAL A 500 -7.68 6.30 13.71
C VAL A 500 -7.07 4.90 13.64
N ASN A 501 -6.29 4.65 12.60
CA ASN A 501 -5.49 3.45 12.39
C ASN A 501 -4.23 3.83 11.59
N GLN A 502 -3.39 2.86 11.20
CA GLN A 502 -2.12 3.15 10.51
C GLN A 502 -2.25 3.81 9.14
N THR A 503 -3.43 3.73 8.50
CA THR A 503 -3.68 4.23 7.15
C THR A 503 -4.75 5.32 7.10
N VAL A 504 -5.37 5.65 8.23
CA VAL A 504 -6.46 6.63 8.31
C VAL A 504 -6.16 7.64 9.40
N MET A 505 -6.12 8.91 9.02
CA MET A 505 -6.04 10.03 9.95
C MET A 505 -7.38 10.72 10.06
N PHE A 506 -7.75 11.15 11.26
CA PHE A 506 -8.90 12.02 11.48
C PHE A 506 -8.45 13.45 11.79
N ALA A 507 -9.30 14.41 11.42
CA ALA A 507 -9.18 15.81 11.80
C ALA A 507 -10.58 16.40 12.08
N ARG A 508 -10.74 17.04 13.23
CA ARG A 508 -11.93 17.78 13.63
C ARG A 508 -11.74 19.27 13.40
N LEU A 509 -12.60 19.84 12.57
CA LEU A 509 -12.54 21.23 12.13
C LEU A 509 -13.65 22.04 12.80
N TYR A 510 -13.33 23.23 13.30
CA TYR A 510 -14.29 24.17 13.93
C TYR A 510 -14.42 25.48 13.14
N GLU A 511 -13.71 25.59 12.02
CA GLU A 511 -13.71 26.72 11.10
C GLU A 511 -13.32 26.23 9.69
N PRO A 512 -13.65 26.99 8.62
CA PRO A 512 -13.26 26.63 7.27
C PRO A 512 -11.75 26.43 7.22
N THR A 513 -11.31 25.28 6.76
CA THR A 513 -9.91 24.87 6.89
C THR A 513 -9.44 24.16 5.64
N THR A 514 -8.23 24.51 5.22
CA THR A 514 -7.44 23.72 4.26
C THR A 514 -6.43 22.88 5.04
N ILE A 515 -6.52 21.56 4.92
CA ILE A 515 -5.61 20.58 5.50
C ILE A 515 -4.46 20.37 4.50
N LEU A 516 -3.25 20.68 4.93
CA LEU A 516 -2.00 20.35 4.24
C LEU A 516 -1.43 19.07 4.83
N VAL A 517 -1.37 18.02 4.01
CA VAL A 517 -0.73 16.75 4.35
C VAL A 517 0.76 16.87 4.03
N ILE A 518 1.62 16.63 5.02
CA ILE A 518 3.07 16.65 4.88
C ILE A 518 3.66 15.30 5.24
N GLY A 519 4.80 14.95 4.63
CA GLY A 519 5.52 13.72 4.94
C GLY A 519 6.82 13.60 4.14
N ASP A 520 7.57 12.55 4.41
CA ASP A 520 8.80 12.23 3.68
C ASP A 520 8.45 11.34 2.47
N LEU A 521 8.74 11.81 1.26
CA LEU A 521 8.51 11.05 0.01
C LEU A 521 9.39 9.81 -0.07
N GLY A 522 10.51 9.79 0.66
CA GLY A 522 11.56 8.79 0.52
C GLY A 522 12.35 8.96 -0.77
N GLU A 523 13.12 7.92 -1.13
CA GLU A 523 13.89 7.92 -2.37
C GLU A 523 12.98 7.59 -3.57
N PRO A 524 12.87 8.47 -4.57
CA PRO A 524 12.03 8.19 -5.72
C PRO A 524 12.63 7.06 -6.57
N ASN A 525 11.77 6.20 -7.10
CA ASN A 525 12.17 5.14 -8.01
C ASN A 525 12.34 5.68 -9.44
N ILE A 526 13.34 6.52 -9.67
CA ILE A 526 13.63 7.10 -10.99
C ILE A 526 15.15 7.18 -11.23
N GLU A 527 15.58 6.83 -12.44
CA GLU A 527 16.99 6.77 -12.83
C GLU A 527 17.17 7.26 -14.28
N ALA A 528 18.22 8.06 -14.53
CA ALA A 528 18.63 8.47 -15.87
C ALA A 528 19.63 7.44 -16.44
N ARG A 529 19.11 6.39 -17.08
CA ARG A 529 19.94 5.30 -17.60
C ARG A 529 20.67 5.71 -18.87
N ASN A 530 21.79 5.02 -19.11
CA ASN A 530 22.63 5.25 -20.28
C ASN A 530 23.03 6.72 -20.46
N PHE A 531 23.15 7.46 -19.33
CA PHE A 531 23.55 8.86 -19.36
C PHE A 531 24.92 9.00 -20.02
N SER A 532 24.97 9.73 -21.12
CA SER A 532 26.18 9.95 -21.90
C SER A 532 26.26 11.39 -22.40
N VAL A 533 27.49 11.87 -22.54
CA VAL A 533 27.81 13.21 -23.03
C VAL A 533 28.58 13.04 -24.33
N GLY A 534 27.99 13.45 -25.44
CA GLY A 534 28.59 13.46 -26.77
C GLY A 534 29.13 14.84 -27.15
N LEU A 535 30.11 14.84 -28.04
CA LEU A 535 30.65 16.05 -28.64
C LEU A 535 29.79 16.47 -29.84
N ILE A 536 29.54 17.76 -29.97
CA ILE A 536 28.91 18.39 -31.14
C ILE A 536 29.73 19.63 -31.54
N SER A 537 29.48 20.18 -32.73
CA SER A 537 30.28 21.26 -33.32
C SER A 537 30.46 22.49 -32.41
N ASP A 538 31.54 23.23 -32.64
CA ASP A 538 31.96 24.44 -31.92
C ASP A 538 32.23 24.20 -30.42
N GLY A 539 32.74 23.02 -30.05
CA GLY A 539 33.06 22.66 -28.66
C GLY A 539 31.85 22.57 -27.73
N ASN A 540 30.66 22.41 -28.30
CA ASN A 540 29.41 22.22 -27.57
C ASN A 540 29.23 20.73 -27.21
N LEU A 541 28.32 20.47 -26.26
CA LEU A 541 28.11 19.11 -25.74
C LEU A 541 26.63 18.73 -25.78
N GLN A 542 26.34 17.49 -26.15
CA GLN A 542 25.00 16.93 -26.14
C GLN A 542 24.89 15.86 -25.06
N LEU A 543 23.93 16.04 -24.16
CA LEU A 543 23.60 15.08 -23.12
C LEU A 543 22.46 14.18 -23.61
N THR A 544 22.57 12.87 -23.41
CA THR A 544 21.51 11.90 -23.73
C THR A 544 21.33 10.90 -22.59
N TRP A 545 20.08 10.50 -22.33
CA TRP A 545 19.72 9.52 -21.30
C TRP A 545 18.38 8.85 -21.62
N GLU A 546 18.05 7.80 -20.87
CA GLU A 546 16.76 7.11 -20.91
C GLU A 546 16.11 7.18 -19.53
N ASP A 547 14.90 7.74 -19.45
CA ASP A 547 14.11 7.75 -18.22
C ASP A 547 13.70 6.32 -17.84
N TYR A 548 14.07 5.85 -16.65
CA TYR A 548 13.71 4.52 -16.15
C TYR A 548 13.14 4.61 -14.74
N GLY A 549 12.07 3.83 -14.46
CA GLY A 549 11.38 3.84 -13.16
C GLY A 549 9.99 4.47 -13.27
N ASP A 550 9.62 5.29 -12.29
CA ASP A 550 8.36 6.03 -12.24
C ASP A 550 8.45 7.34 -13.05
N THR A 551 8.13 7.24 -14.33
CA THR A 551 8.17 8.38 -15.26
C THR A 551 6.87 9.20 -15.28
N ASN A 552 5.84 8.80 -14.53
CA ASN A 552 4.52 9.46 -14.50
C ASN A 552 4.21 10.02 -13.10
N SER A 553 5.24 10.31 -12.31
CA SER A 553 5.08 10.83 -10.96
C SER A 553 4.51 12.26 -10.96
N ASP A 554 3.53 12.53 -10.09
CA ASP A 554 3.05 13.88 -9.81
C ASP A 554 3.99 14.67 -8.87
N TYR A 555 4.89 13.95 -8.19
CA TYR A 555 5.80 14.46 -7.16
C TYR A 555 7.22 14.67 -7.68
N ILE A 556 7.65 13.89 -8.68
CA ILE A 556 8.91 14.11 -9.39
C ILE A 556 8.63 14.78 -10.72
N ILE A 557 9.09 16.02 -10.88
CA ILE A 557 8.70 16.87 -12.02
C ILE A 557 9.69 16.80 -13.19
N GLY A 558 10.93 16.34 -12.94
CA GLY A 558 11.98 16.34 -13.95
C GLY A 558 13.38 16.17 -13.40
N TRP A 559 14.34 16.62 -14.20
CA TRP A 559 15.77 16.52 -13.98
C TRP A 559 16.40 17.92 -13.88
N ASN A 560 17.24 18.14 -12.88
CA ASN A 560 18.17 19.26 -12.87
C ASN A 560 19.51 18.81 -13.45
N ILE A 561 19.99 19.54 -14.46
CA ILE A 561 21.32 19.34 -15.04
C ILE A 561 22.28 20.33 -14.42
N HIS A 562 23.37 19.80 -13.89
CA HIS A 562 24.47 20.54 -13.29
C HIS A 562 25.74 20.38 -14.11
N GLN A 563 26.55 21.43 -14.20
CA GLN A 563 27.82 21.43 -14.94
C GLN A 563 28.93 22.09 -14.12
N LYS A 564 30.11 21.49 -14.11
CA LYS A 564 31.36 22.12 -13.67
C LYS A 564 32.40 22.09 -14.76
N ILE A 565 32.94 23.25 -15.09
CA ILE A 565 34.03 23.40 -16.04
C ILE A 565 35.35 23.28 -15.27
N VAL A 566 36.20 22.35 -15.69
CA VAL A 566 37.50 22.06 -15.07
C VAL A 566 38.62 22.14 -16.11
N PRO A 567 39.85 22.54 -15.72
CA PRO A 567 40.99 22.43 -16.62
C PRO A 567 41.32 20.96 -16.96
N GLU A 568 41.85 20.71 -18.15
CA GLU A 568 42.23 19.36 -18.62
C GLU A 568 43.25 18.67 -17.69
N PHE A 569 44.10 19.43 -16.99
CA PHE A 569 45.09 18.91 -16.05
C PHE A 569 44.54 18.61 -14.65
N GLY A 570 43.23 18.78 -14.42
CA GLY A 570 42.53 18.37 -13.21
C GLY A 570 41.74 19.49 -12.51
N GLY A 571 40.70 19.08 -11.78
CA GLY A 571 39.80 19.94 -11.02
C GLY A 571 38.78 19.13 -10.21
N THR A 572 37.85 19.81 -9.55
CA THR A 572 36.75 19.15 -8.83
C THR A 572 35.64 18.77 -9.83
N ILE A 573 35.37 17.48 -9.96
CA ILE A 573 34.33 16.92 -10.84
C ILE A 573 33.19 16.32 -10.02
N PHE A 574 32.08 15.99 -10.66
CA PHE A 574 31.04 15.17 -10.05
C PHE A 574 31.52 13.71 -10.01
N GLU A 575 31.71 13.17 -8.81
CA GLU A 575 31.98 11.74 -8.60
C GLU A 575 30.67 10.94 -8.66
N SER A 576 30.72 9.64 -8.95
CA SER A 576 29.49 8.83 -8.93
C SER A 576 29.01 8.67 -7.48
N PRO A 577 27.76 9.05 -7.15
CA PRO A 577 27.23 8.90 -5.79
C PRO A 577 27.04 7.42 -5.41
N GLN A 578 26.99 6.52 -6.40
CA GLN A 578 26.80 5.08 -6.21
C GLN A 578 28.01 4.39 -5.55
N GLU A 579 29.21 4.97 -5.64
CA GLU A 579 30.41 4.39 -5.04
C GLU A 579 30.68 4.92 -3.62
N ASN A 580 30.49 6.23 -3.39
CA ASN A 580 30.77 6.87 -2.10
C ASN A 580 30.00 8.20 -1.93
N TYR A 581 28.77 8.14 -1.42
CA TYR A 581 27.94 9.33 -1.23
C TYR A 581 28.28 10.09 0.07
N ASN A 582 28.48 11.41 -0.03
CA ASN A 582 28.59 12.32 1.10
C ASN A 582 27.74 13.58 0.83
N GLN A 583 26.69 13.76 1.62
CA GLN A 583 25.72 14.85 1.45
C GLN A 583 26.38 16.24 1.47
N LEU A 584 27.31 16.50 2.40
CA LEU A 584 27.96 17.82 2.50
C LEU A 584 28.80 18.16 1.26
N ILE A 585 29.39 17.15 0.61
CA ILE A 585 30.17 17.35 -0.62
C ILE A 585 29.20 17.62 -1.78
N TRP A 586 28.12 16.85 -1.89
CA TRP A 586 27.14 17.02 -2.95
C TRP A 586 26.40 18.35 -2.88
N ASP A 587 26.01 18.80 -1.68
CA ASP A 587 25.38 20.10 -1.49
C ASP A 587 26.30 21.24 -1.95
N ASP A 588 27.61 21.15 -1.68
CA ASP A 588 28.62 22.10 -2.19
C ASP A 588 28.80 22.01 -3.71
N LEU A 589 28.81 20.80 -4.27
CA LEU A 589 28.93 20.58 -5.72
C LEU A 589 27.74 21.17 -6.50
N VAL A 590 26.52 21.04 -5.97
CA VAL A 590 25.25 21.42 -6.62
C VAL A 590 24.94 22.92 -6.45
N SER A 591 25.39 23.55 -5.36
CA SER A 591 25.09 24.95 -4.99
C SER A 591 25.25 25.99 -6.11
N ASP A 592 26.35 25.91 -6.87
CA ASP A 592 26.73 26.90 -7.90
C ASP A 592 26.90 26.28 -9.30
N SER A 593 26.35 25.08 -9.54
CA SER A 593 26.56 24.33 -10.80
C SER A 593 25.30 24.13 -11.63
N PHE A 594 24.14 24.60 -11.17
CA PHE A 594 22.88 24.46 -11.88
C PHE A 594 22.91 25.11 -13.27
N ARG A 595 22.42 24.39 -14.28
CA ARG A 595 22.34 24.87 -15.67
C ARG A 595 20.91 25.00 -16.14
N VAL A 596 20.15 23.92 -16.09
CA VAL A 596 18.82 23.85 -16.67
C VAL A 596 17.98 22.79 -15.96
N PHE A 597 16.68 23.03 -15.94
CA PHE A 597 15.69 22.04 -15.57
C PHE A 597 15.08 21.44 -16.84
N VAL A 598 15.01 20.12 -16.90
CA VAL A 598 14.46 19.35 -18.01
C VAL A 598 13.27 18.53 -17.49
N PRO A 599 12.05 18.69 -18.04
CA PRO A 599 10.91 17.91 -17.59
C PRO A 599 11.06 16.43 -17.95
N LEU A 600 10.38 15.55 -17.21
CA LEU A 600 10.30 14.12 -17.54
C LEU A 600 9.76 13.91 -18.97
N GLY A 601 10.29 12.90 -19.67
CA GLY A 601 9.94 12.58 -21.05
C GLY A 601 10.82 13.24 -22.12
N GLN A 602 11.71 14.16 -21.74
CA GLN A 602 12.82 14.58 -22.58
C GLN A 602 14.04 13.70 -22.30
N THR A 603 14.67 13.18 -23.35
CA THR A 603 15.79 12.22 -23.27
C THR A 603 17.13 12.79 -23.76
N SER A 604 17.15 14.06 -24.15
CA SER A 604 18.34 14.74 -24.62
C SER A 604 18.31 16.24 -24.35
N TRP A 605 19.47 16.83 -24.12
CA TRP A 605 19.65 18.28 -23.99
C TRP A 605 20.99 18.73 -24.55
N ASP A 606 21.00 19.82 -25.31
CA ASP A 606 22.20 20.38 -25.93
C ASP A 606 22.71 21.57 -25.10
N ASP A 607 23.95 21.49 -24.62
CA ASP A 607 24.66 22.61 -23.99
C ASP A 607 25.35 23.44 -25.07
N LEU A 608 24.69 24.54 -25.48
CA LEU A 608 25.18 25.46 -26.50
C LEU A 608 26.25 26.44 -25.97
N ILE A 609 26.80 26.19 -24.78
CA ILE A 609 27.90 26.96 -24.23
C ILE A 609 29.20 26.21 -24.53
N THR A 610 29.94 26.74 -25.49
CA THR A 610 31.25 26.23 -25.90
C THR A 610 32.19 26.07 -24.71
N VAL A 611 32.72 24.86 -24.57
CA VAL A 611 33.81 24.58 -23.64
C VAL A 611 35.12 25.06 -24.27
N PRO A 612 35.84 26.02 -23.64
CA PRO A 612 37.09 26.53 -24.23
C PRO A 612 38.17 25.45 -24.32
N ASP A 613 39.04 25.54 -25.33
CA ASP A 613 40.19 24.65 -25.47
C ASP A 613 41.04 24.58 -24.19
N GLY A 614 41.39 23.35 -23.78
CA GLY A 614 42.12 23.07 -22.53
C GLY A 614 41.23 23.01 -21.27
N PHE A 615 39.91 23.13 -21.43
CA PHE A 615 38.93 22.87 -20.39
C PHE A 615 37.99 21.71 -20.77
N CYS A 616 37.42 21.09 -19.76
CA CYS A 616 36.51 19.96 -19.88
C CYS A 616 35.30 20.18 -18.96
N SER A 617 34.16 19.61 -19.31
CA SER A 617 32.93 19.75 -18.54
C SER A 617 32.56 18.43 -17.87
N SER A 618 32.34 18.48 -16.56
CA SER A 618 31.72 17.41 -15.79
C SER A 618 30.25 17.72 -15.59
N TYR A 619 29.36 16.78 -15.92
CA TYR A 619 27.92 16.94 -15.77
C TYR A 619 27.37 16.00 -14.70
N ALA A 620 26.29 16.44 -14.05
CA ALA A 620 25.42 15.60 -13.23
C ALA A 620 23.95 15.86 -13.60
N ILE A 621 23.18 14.81 -13.83
CA ILE A 621 21.72 14.85 -14.00
C ILE A 621 21.07 14.26 -12.74
N ILE A 622 20.19 15.04 -12.10
CA ILE A 622 19.66 14.75 -10.77
C ILE A 622 18.13 14.87 -10.79
N PRO A 623 17.36 13.91 -10.25
CA PRO A 623 15.91 14.04 -10.21
C PRO A 623 15.49 15.10 -9.19
N VAL A 624 14.37 15.76 -9.49
CA VAL A 624 13.88 16.94 -8.77
C VAL A 624 12.44 16.74 -8.35
N ASP A 625 12.15 17.02 -7.09
CA ASP A 625 10.80 16.96 -6.57
C ASP A 625 9.96 18.21 -6.95
N ARG A 626 8.71 18.20 -6.48
CA ARG A 626 7.75 19.26 -6.75
C ARG A 626 8.07 20.59 -6.05
N THR A 627 8.78 20.59 -4.92
CA THR A 627 9.22 21.83 -4.25
C THR A 627 10.44 22.44 -4.95
N GLY A 628 11.17 21.63 -5.73
CA GLY A 628 12.36 22.01 -6.47
C GLY A 628 13.67 21.50 -5.84
N ASP A 629 13.58 20.66 -4.80
CA ASP A 629 14.72 20.06 -4.13
C ASP A 629 15.23 18.83 -4.92
N THR A 630 16.54 18.61 -4.88
CA THR A 630 17.22 17.59 -5.69
C THR A 630 17.60 16.36 -4.87
N PHE A 631 17.37 15.16 -5.42
CA PHE A 631 17.83 13.89 -4.81
C PHE A 631 19.26 13.56 -5.24
N ASN A 632 20.25 14.24 -4.63
CA ASN A 632 21.66 14.18 -5.01
C ASN A 632 22.26 12.76 -5.01
N GLN A 633 21.79 11.87 -4.13
CA GLN A 633 22.26 10.47 -4.09
C GLN A 633 21.89 9.65 -5.35
N LEU A 634 20.89 10.09 -6.11
CA LEU A 634 20.44 9.45 -7.34
C LEU A 634 21.05 10.07 -8.60
N ALA A 635 22.04 10.96 -8.46
CA ALA A 635 22.65 11.63 -9.60
C ALA A 635 23.38 10.66 -10.54
N ASN A 636 23.13 10.79 -11.84
CA ASN A 636 23.96 10.18 -12.88
C ASN A 636 24.98 11.22 -13.38
N VAL A 637 26.25 10.83 -13.50
CA VAL A 637 27.36 11.75 -13.81
C VAL A 637 28.03 11.41 -15.13
N SER A 638 28.73 12.36 -15.73
CA SER A 638 29.48 12.13 -16.97
C SER A 638 30.59 11.09 -16.74
N MET A 639 30.65 10.08 -17.60
CA MET A 639 31.61 8.97 -17.48
C MET A 639 32.44 8.80 -18.75
N GLU A 640 33.70 8.44 -18.56
CA GLU A 640 34.61 7.97 -19.61
C GLU A 640 35.14 6.59 -19.22
N ASN A 641 34.99 5.59 -20.12
CA ASN A 641 35.37 4.20 -19.87
C ASN A 641 34.82 3.58 -18.56
N GLY A 642 33.63 4.02 -18.13
CA GLY A 642 32.95 3.52 -16.93
C GLY A 642 33.41 4.16 -15.61
N THR A 643 34.27 5.19 -15.66
CA THR A 643 34.68 5.98 -14.50
C THR A 643 34.21 7.43 -14.66
N ALA A 644 33.82 8.08 -13.55
CA ALA A 644 33.42 9.48 -13.58
C ALA A 644 34.57 10.36 -14.08
N ALA A 645 34.33 11.11 -15.16
CA ALA A 645 35.34 11.90 -15.84
C ALA A 645 34.71 13.14 -16.51
N PRO A 646 35.45 14.25 -16.62
CA PRO A 646 35.02 15.40 -17.40
C PRO A 646 35.25 15.14 -18.90
N ILE A 647 34.34 15.61 -19.75
CA ILE A 647 34.45 15.48 -21.22
C ILE A 647 34.93 16.81 -21.79
N CYS A 648 36.03 16.76 -22.56
CA CYS A 648 36.64 17.94 -23.15
C CYS A 648 35.97 18.27 -24.48
N GLY A 649 35.55 19.53 -24.67
CA GLY A 649 34.99 19.97 -25.95
C GLY A 649 36.07 20.02 -27.03
N ASP A 650 35.64 19.87 -28.28
CA ASP A 650 36.49 20.11 -29.45
C ASP A 650 35.93 21.27 -30.25
N SER A 651 36.65 22.40 -30.25
CA SER A 651 36.32 23.59 -31.03
C SER A 651 37.32 23.85 -32.15
N THR A 652 38.25 22.91 -32.40
CA THR A 652 39.37 23.10 -33.31
C THR A 652 39.07 22.50 -34.68
N PRO A 653 38.86 23.32 -35.73
CA PRO A 653 38.61 22.78 -37.07
C PRO A 653 39.89 22.18 -37.68
N PRO A 654 39.77 21.21 -38.60
CA PRO A 654 40.92 20.58 -39.24
C PRO A 654 41.82 21.59 -39.97
N SER A 655 43.12 21.32 -39.95
CA SER A 655 44.14 22.17 -40.60
C SER A 655 44.63 21.67 -41.96
N THR A 656 43.94 20.68 -42.53
CA THR A 656 44.28 20.01 -43.78
C THR A 656 44.10 20.91 -45.01
N SER A 657 44.89 20.64 -46.06
CA SER A 657 44.83 21.40 -47.31
C SER A 657 44.97 20.52 -48.53
N VAL A 658 44.22 20.83 -49.58
CA VAL A 658 44.27 20.09 -50.85
C VAL A 658 45.55 20.40 -51.61
N VAL A 659 45.95 19.48 -52.48
CA VAL A 659 47.17 19.59 -53.28
C VAL A 659 46.81 19.96 -54.72
N ASN A 660 47.51 20.95 -55.27
CA ASN A 660 47.42 21.36 -56.67
C ASN A 660 45.97 21.65 -57.14
N MET A 661 45.25 22.50 -56.40
CA MET A 661 43.94 22.99 -56.83
C MET A 661 44.11 23.90 -58.05
N GLN A 662 43.47 23.54 -59.15
CA GLN A 662 43.52 24.23 -60.44
C GLN A 662 42.10 24.54 -60.92
N SER A 663 41.93 25.70 -61.54
CA SER A 663 40.68 26.15 -62.14
C SER A 663 40.90 26.44 -63.63
N ASN A 664 39.92 26.08 -64.45
CA ASN A 664 39.90 26.38 -65.88
C ASN A 664 38.48 26.72 -66.33
N SER A 665 38.35 27.60 -67.33
CA SER A 665 37.09 27.88 -68.01
C SER A 665 37.24 27.59 -69.50
N ARG A 666 36.15 27.17 -70.15
CA ARG A 666 36.13 26.88 -71.58
C ARG A 666 34.81 27.32 -72.18
N PHE A 667 34.86 28.06 -73.29
CA PHE A 667 33.67 28.32 -74.11
C PHE A 667 33.32 27.09 -74.97
N THR A 668 32.10 26.58 -74.82
CA THR A 668 31.57 25.51 -75.65
C THR A 668 30.82 26.14 -76.82
N ASN A 669 31.50 26.32 -77.97
CA ASN A 669 30.89 26.82 -79.21
C ASN A 669 29.96 25.78 -79.87
N ASP A 670 29.06 25.20 -79.09
CA ASP A 670 28.08 24.22 -79.53
C ASP A 670 26.74 24.92 -79.78
N THR A 671 26.22 24.77 -80.99
CA THR A 671 24.90 25.28 -81.37
C THR A 671 23.78 24.72 -80.50
N SER A 672 23.97 23.53 -79.92
CA SER A 672 23.02 22.91 -79.00
C SER A 672 22.79 23.75 -77.73
N CYS A 673 23.86 24.36 -77.18
CA CYS A 673 23.80 25.23 -76.01
C CYS A 673 23.02 26.51 -76.31
N PHE A 674 23.30 27.16 -77.45
CA PHE A 674 22.61 28.39 -77.84
C PHE A 674 21.13 28.17 -78.16
N ASP A 675 20.77 27.05 -78.78
CA ASP A 675 19.39 26.80 -79.19
C ASP A 675 18.42 26.66 -78.01
N GLN A 676 18.92 26.30 -76.82
CA GLN A 676 18.10 26.09 -75.62
C GLN A 676 17.64 27.40 -74.96
N TYR A 677 18.55 28.38 -74.81
CA TYR A 677 18.26 29.65 -74.10
C TYR A 677 18.38 30.90 -74.98
N ARG A 678 18.84 30.76 -76.22
CA ARG A 678 19.13 31.87 -77.16
C ARG A 678 20.12 32.89 -76.60
N ASP A 679 21.04 32.46 -75.72
CA ASP A 679 22.07 33.29 -75.11
C ASP A 679 23.44 32.59 -75.11
N TRP A 680 24.41 33.14 -75.84
CA TRP A 680 25.77 32.60 -75.91
C TRP A 680 26.57 32.81 -74.62
N ASN A 681 26.16 33.74 -73.75
CA ASN A 681 26.85 34.00 -72.49
C ASN A 681 26.72 32.86 -71.48
N MET A 682 25.78 31.92 -71.71
CA MET A 682 25.57 30.74 -70.88
C MET A 682 26.40 29.53 -71.35
N CYS A 683 27.08 29.62 -72.49
CA CYS A 683 27.84 28.51 -73.10
C CYS A 683 29.29 28.46 -72.61
N TYR A 684 29.49 28.64 -71.30
CA TYR A 684 30.78 28.51 -70.65
C TYR A 684 30.75 27.32 -69.69
N GLU A 685 31.81 26.53 -69.68
CA GLU A 685 32.02 25.41 -68.78
C GLU A 685 33.19 25.74 -67.86
N VAL A 686 32.98 25.59 -66.56
CA VAL A 686 34.01 25.78 -65.54
C VAL A 686 34.39 24.43 -64.97
N THR A 687 35.69 24.14 -64.95
CA THR A 687 36.24 22.91 -64.36
C THR A 687 37.26 23.27 -63.28
N ILE A 688 37.05 22.74 -62.08
CA ILE A 688 37.94 22.84 -60.93
C ILE A 688 38.45 21.44 -60.62
N SER A 689 39.76 21.27 -60.45
CA SER A 689 40.37 19.98 -60.14
C SER A 689 41.40 20.10 -59.03
N TRP A 690 41.49 19.12 -58.17
CA TRP A 690 42.46 19.07 -57.07
C TRP A 690 42.82 17.62 -56.75
N ILE A 691 43.87 17.45 -55.93
CA ILE A 691 44.30 16.15 -55.40
C ILE A 691 44.09 16.17 -53.89
N TRP A 692 43.46 15.14 -53.36
CA TRP A 692 43.23 15.02 -51.93
C TRP A 692 44.54 14.79 -51.16
N PRO A 693 44.69 15.34 -49.94
CA PRO A 693 45.92 15.19 -49.16
C PRO A 693 46.21 13.72 -48.82
N THR A 694 47.48 13.37 -48.64
CA THR A 694 47.90 12.01 -48.25
C THR A 694 47.78 11.74 -46.75
N ALA A 695 47.56 12.78 -45.95
CA ALA A 695 47.36 12.74 -44.51
C ALA A 695 46.27 13.75 -44.14
N GLY A 696 45.31 13.31 -43.34
CA GLY A 696 44.25 14.13 -42.77
C GLY A 696 43.66 13.48 -41.53
N GLU A 697 42.59 14.06 -41.01
CA GLU A 697 41.95 13.64 -39.77
C GLU A 697 40.98 12.47 -40.01
N THR A 698 40.63 11.75 -38.94
CA THR A 698 39.74 10.58 -39.05
C THR A 698 38.33 11.06 -39.39
N ASN A 699 37.68 10.45 -40.39
CA ASN A 699 36.32 10.83 -40.85
C ASN A 699 36.14 12.29 -41.32
N GLU A 700 37.23 12.94 -41.74
CA GLU A 700 37.21 14.30 -42.29
C GLU A 700 36.37 14.38 -43.59
N THR A 701 35.43 15.32 -43.64
CA THR A 701 34.64 15.66 -44.83
C THR A 701 35.06 17.01 -45.39
N TRP A 702 34.66 17.31 -46.63
CA TRP A 702 35.02 18.55 -47.31
C TRP A 702 33.82 19.23 -47.95
N ASP A 703 33.77 20.54 -47.78
CA ASP A 703 32.77 21.41 -48.37
C ASP A 703 33.43 22.37 -49.37
N MET A 704 32.69 22.70 -50.43
CA MET A 704 33.12 23.60 -51.50
C MET A 704 32.22 24.82 -51.54
N TYR A 705 32.82 26.00 -51.47
CA TYR A 705 32.13 27.29 -51.55
C TYR A 705 32.55 28.05 -52.79
N ARG A 706 31.68 28.97 -53.23
CA ARG A 706 31.97 29.89 -54.34
C ARG A 706 31.55 31.31 -54.01
N THR A 707 32.46 32.26 -54.24
CA THR A 707 32.19 33.70 -54.10
C THR A 707 32.78 34.50 -55.25
N GLU A 708 32.16 35.64 -55.60
CA GLU A 708 32.70 36.58 -56.60
C GLU A 708 33.64 37.63 -55.96
N GLN A 709 33.62 37.75 -54.63
CA GLN A 709 34.46 38.69 -53.88
C GLN A 709 35.74 38.03 -53.39
N ASN A 710 36.79 38.81 -53.13
CA ASN A 710 38.03 38.29 -52.56
C ASN A 710 37.75 37.67 -51.17
N PRO A 711 38.01 36.37 -50.96
CA PRO A 711 37.62 35.67 -49.74
C PRO A 711 38.58 35.88 -48.55
N ASN A 712 39.63 36.71 -48.69
CA ASN A 712 40.58 36.93 -47.61
C ASN A 712 39.91 37.62 -46.40
N GLY A 713 39.82 36.92 -45.27
CA GLY A 713 39.13 37.37 -44.06
C GLY A 713 37.60 37.26 -44.15
N MET A 714 37.08 36.54 -45.14
CA MET A 714 35.66 36.25 -45.26
C MET A 714 35.29 35.10 -44.33
N ASP A 715 34.13 35.23 -43.69
CA ASP A 715 33.49 34.18 -42.90
C ASP A 715 32.51 33.39 -43.80
N LEU A 716 32.78 32.11 -43.98
CA LEU A 716 32.00 31.20 -44.81
C LEU A 716 30.72 30.73 -44.14
N ALA A 717 30.54 30.90 -42.83
CA ALA A 717 29.30 30.51 -42.13
C ALA A 717 28.05 31.23 -42.67
N LEU A 718 28.25 32.32 -43.42
CA LEU A 718 27.20 33.11 -44.07
C LEU A 718 26.92 32.69 -45.52
N LEU A 719 27.64 31.70 -46.04
CA LEU A 719 27.49 31.18 -47.40
C LEU A 719 26.99 29.74 -47.37
N GLU A 720 26.21 29.37 -48.37
CA GLU A 720 25.83 27.96 -48.58
C GLU A 720 26.90 27.28 -49.45
N PRO A 721 27.35 26.07 -49.08
CA PRO A 721 28.27 25.31 -49.91
C PRO A 721 27.59 24.87 -51.22
N ILE A 722 28.34 24.91 -52.32
CA ILE A 722 27.90 24.40 -53.63
C ILE A 722 28.05 22.88 -53.73
N LEU A 723 28.89 22.28 -52.89
CA LEU A 723 29.01 20.85 -52.64
C LEU A 723 29.35 20.66 -51.16
N SER A 724 28.67 19.74 -50.48
CA SER A 724 28.95 19.40 -49.08
C SER A 724 29.29 17.92 -48.89
N ASP A 725 29.83 17.58 -47.73
CA ASP A 725 30.03 16.21 -47.23
C ASP A 725 30.88 15.33 -48.17
N MET A 726 31.84 15.94 -48.86
CA MET A 726 32.70 15.19 -49.77
C MET A 726 33.67 14.33 -48.97
N THR A 727 33.55 13.02 -49.13
CA THR A 727 34.51 12.06 -48.59
C THR A 727 35.63 11.84 -49.60
N TYR A 728 36.85 11.61 -49.11
CA TYR A 728 38.01 11.46 -49.97
C TYR A 728 38.82 10.18 -49.73
N ILE A 729 39.51 9.76 -50.79
CA ILE A 729 40.54 8.73 -50.72
C ILE A 729 41.90 9.44 -50.84
N PRO A 730 42.81 9.27 -49.87
CA PRO A 730 44.10 9.98 -49.87
C PRO A 730 44.88 9.80 -51.17
N GLY A 731 45.24 10.91 -51.82
CA GLY A 731 46.04 10.93 -53.05
C GLY A 731 45.25 10.79 -54.37
N ASP A 732 43.95 10.55 -54.32
CA ASP A 732 43.11 10.54 -55.53
C ASP A 732 42.82 11.97 -56.03
N SER A 733 42.63 12.10 -57.34
CA SER A 733 42.23 13.36 -57.98
C SER A 733 40.71 13.50 -58.03
N PHE A 734 40.19 14.66 -57.68
CA PHE A 734 38.78 15.01 -57.82
C PHE A 734 38.61 16.14 -58.84
N THR A 735 37.49 16.14 -59.56
CA THR A 735 37.17 17.17 -60.56
C THR A 735 35.70 17.54 -60.47
N TYR A 736 35.44 18.84 -60.33
CA TYR A 736 34.12 19.44 -60.35
C TYR A 736 33.95 20.23 -61.64
N THR A 737 32.88 19.94 -62.38
CA THR A 737 32.56 20.63 -63.63
C THR A 737 31.13 21.16 -63.57
N ILE A 738 30.96 22.45 -63.88
CA ILE A 738 29.65 23.10 -63.95
C ILE A 738 29.54 23.92 -65.23
N THR A 739 28.39 23.84 -65.89
CA THR A 739 28.11 24.61 -67.11
C THR A 739 27.26 25.83 -66.80
N GLY A 740 27.36 26.88 -67.62
CA GLY A 740 26.49 28.05 -67.52
C GLY A 740 25.03 27.78 -67.85
N MET A 741 24.71 26.59 -68.36
CA MET A 741 23.33 26.10 -68.50
C MET A 741 22.78 25.62 -67.15
N ASP A 742 23.62 24.97 -66.34
CA ASP A 742 23.25 24.49 -65.01
C ASP A 742 23.27 25.62 -63.97
N ASP A 743 24.18 26.59 -64.14
CA ASP A 743 24.28 27.77 -63.28
C ASP A 743 24.38 29.07 -64.09
N ASN A 744 23.30 29.85 -64.05
CA ASN A 744 23.15 31.09 -64.79
C ASN A 744 24.15 32.20 -64.39
N THR A 745 24.89 32.03 -63.29
CA THR A 745 25.90 32.97 -62.82
C THR A 745 27.21 32.83 -63.59
N ILE A 746 27.51 31.65 -64.14
CA ILE A 746 28.70 31.37 -64.95
C ILE A 746 28.58 32.10 -66.28
N ARG A 747 29.27 33.25 -66.38
CA ARG A 747 29.22 34.18 -67.52
C ARG A 747 30.60 34.76 -67.79
N PRO A 748 30.88 35.21 -69.02
CA PRO A 748 32.15 35.87 -69.33
C PRO A 748 32.35 37.14 -68.51
N MET A 749 33.61 37.52 -68.32
CA MET A 749 34.10 38.67 -67.56
C MET A 749 33.86 38.62 -66.04
N LYS A 750 33.36 37.50 -65.50
CA LYS A 750 33.22 37.30 -64.06
C LYS A 750 34.46 36.64 -63.46
N THR A 751 34.72 36.95 -62.18
CA THR A 751 35.76 36.30 -61.39
C THR A 751 35.10 35.53 -60.26
N PHE A 752 35.42 34.26 -60.13
CA PHE A 752 34.99 33.40 -59.04
C PHE A 752 36.18 32.94 -58.22
N TYR A 753 35.97 32.77 -56.92
CA TYR A 753 36.87 32.09 -56.00
C TYR A 753 36.15 30.83 -55.53
N TYR A 754 36.75 29.69 -55.83
CA TYR A 754 36.32 28.39 -55.33
C TYR A 754 37.16 28.04 -54.12
N ILE A 755 36.51 27.69 -53.02
CA ILE A 755 37.13 27.50 -51.71
C ILE A 755 36.77 26.11 -51.22
N LEU A 756 37.77 25.35 -50.77
CA LEU A 756 37.59 24.04 -50.16
C LEU A 756 37.92 24.10 -48.67
N THR A 757 37.03 23.61 -47.84
CA THR A 757 37.17 23.62 -46.39
C THR A 757 36.98 22.22 -45.83
N PRO A 758 37.91 21.74 -45.00
CA PRO A 758 37.71 20.49 -44.28
C PRO A 758 36.82 20.72 -43.06
N SER A 759 36.03 19.70 -42.73
CA SER A 759 35.24 19.58 -41.51
C SER A 759 35.60 18.27 -40.80
N ASP A 760 35.69 18.30 -39.48
CA ASP A 760 35.99 17.11 -38.67
C ASP A 760 34.76 16.21 -38.47
N GLU A 761 34.91 15.15 -37.68
CA GLU A 761 33.81 14.23 -37.37
C GLU A 761 32.74 14.80 -36.43
N PHE A 762 33.00 15.94 -35.79
CA PHE A 762 32.08 16.64 -34.88
C PHE A 762 31.40 17.85 -35.55
N GLY A 763 31.80 18.19 -36.78
CA GLY A 763 31.26 19.29 -37.58
C GLY A 763 32.00 20.62 -37.43
N ASN A 764 33.21 20.64 -36.87
CA ASN A 764 34.04 21.84 -36.81
C ASN A 764 34.63 22.14 -38.19
N GLU A 765 34.15 23.21 -38.81
CA GLU A 765 34.63 23.66 -40.11
C GLU A 765 35.47 24.93 -39.98
N ARG A 766 36.51 25.04 -40.81
CA ARG A 766 37.26 26.29 -40.91
C ARG A 766 36.51 27.35 -41.72
N THR A 767 35.70 28.16 -41.04
CA THR A 767 34.88 29.20 -41.68
C THR A 767 35.65 30.45 -42.12
N VAL A 768 36.79 30.78 -41.49
CA VAL A 768 37.58 31.98 -41.84
C VAL A 768 38.71 31.66 -42.83
N ILE A 769 38.63 32.26 -44.02
CA ILE A 769 39.51 31.94 -45.14
C ILE A 769 40.64 32.96 -45.31
N ILE A 770 41.82 32.45 -45.66
CA ILE A 770 42.99 33.25 -46.00
C ILE A 770 43.28 33.06 -47.49
N TYR A 771 43.45 34.15 -48.23
CA TYR A 771 43.80 34.12 -49.67
C TYR A 771 45.05 34.98 -49.95
N PRO A 772 46.05 34.46 -50.68
CA PRO A 772 46.09 33.16 -51.37
C PRO A 772 46.37 31.96 -50.44
N SER A 773 45.72 30.82 -50.70
CA SER A 773 45.96 29.54 -50.02
C SER A 773 45.78 28.35 -50.98
N ALA A 774 46.28 27.17 -50.60
CA ALA A 774 46.17 25.95 -51.43
C ALA A 774 44.72 25.48 -51.63
N ASN A 775 43.83 25.87 -50.72
CA ASN A 775 42.41 25.53 -50.72
C ASN A 775 41.54 26.49 -51.54
N VAL A 776 42.13 27.53 -52.15
CA VAL A 776 41.38 28.54 -52.88
C VAL A 776 41.90 28.68 -54.31
N ALA A 777 41.03 28.40 -55.29
CA ALA A 777 41.30 28.61 -56.70
C ALA A 777 40.55 29.84 -57.22
N ARG A 778 41.29 30.84 -57.74
CA ARG A 778 40.73 31.97 -58.46
C ARG A 778 40.52 31.61 -59.93
N LEU A 779 39.34 31.89 -60.45
CA LEU A 779 38.99 31.71 -61.86
C LEU A 779 38.45 33.02 -62.42
N HIS A 780 39.03 33.51 -63.52
CA HIS A 780 38.45 34.60 -64.31
C HIS A 780 37.97 34.02 -65.63
N ILE A 781 36.69 34.17 -65.94
CA ILE A 781 36.12 33.68 -67.19
C ILE A 781 36.36 34.75 -68.25
N GLU A 782 37.25 34.49 -69.20
CA GLU A 782 37.50 35.39 -70.32
C GLU A 782 36.36 35.33 -71.35
N ASN A 783 36.17 36.39 -72.12
CA ASN A 783 35.15 36.40 -73.18
C ASN A 783 35.71 35.79 -74.47
N GLU A 784 35.71 34.46 -74.54
CA GLU A 784 36.20 33.68 -75.69
C GLU A 784 35.20 33.64 -76.86
N TRP A 785 33.99 34.19 -76.71
CA TRP A 785 32.97 34.16 -77.77
C TRP A 785 33.45 34.82 -79.07
N TRP A 786 34.17 35.93 -78.95
CA TRP A 786 34.72 36.68 -80.09
C TRP A 786 35.80 35.91 -80.84
N ASP A 787 36.53 35.01 -80.18
CA ASP A 787 37.58 34.20 -80.82
C ASP A 787 36.99 33.27 -81.89
N TYR A 788 35.74 32.82 -81.69
CA TYR A 788 35.03 31.95 -82.62
C TYR A 788 34.13 32.73 -83.61
N ASN A 789 33.75 33.98 -83.29
CA ASN A 789 32.77 34.78 -84.04
C ASN A 789 33.33 36.06 -84.67
N GLN A 790 34.62 36.06 -85.01
CA GLN A 790 35.30 37.22 -85.64
C GLN A 790 34.63 37.74 -86.92
N HIS A 791 33.88 36.90 -87.63
CA HIS A 791 33.15 37.24 -88.86
C HIS A 791 31.96 38.21 -88.66
N ILE A 792 31.52 38.44 -87.41
CA ILE A 792 30.42 39.34 -87.06
C ILE A 792 30.94 40.75 -86.72
N ILE A 793 32.24 40.88 -86.43
CA ILE A 793 32.86 42.17 -86.16
C ILE A 793 32.81 43.00 -87.45
N PRO A 794 32.08 44.13 -87.50
CA PRO A 794 32.09 45.01 -88.65
C PRO A 794 33.52 45.48 -88.91
N GLU A 795 33.95 45.52 -90.17
CA GLU A 795 35.17 46.27 -90.50
C GLU A 795 35.00 47.72 -90.02
N PRO A 796 35.98 48.29 -89.31
CA PRO A 796 35.84 49.62 -88.70
C PRO A 796 35.47 50.65 -89.77
N GLU A 797 34.54 51.55 -89.45
CA GLU A 797 34.21 52.68 -90.32
C GLU A 797 35.50 53.47 -90.61
N PRO A 798 35.73 53.92 -91.86
CA PRO A 798 36.88 54.75 -92.17
C PRO A 798 36.85 56.02 -91.31
N GLU A 799 38.00 56.38 -90.73
CA GLU A 799 38.15 57.52 -89.83
C GLU A 799 37.51 58.80 -90.41
N PRO A 800 36.73 59.57 -89.62
CA PRO A 800 36.19 60.84 -90.08
C PRO A 800 37.32 61.84 -90.31
N GLU A 801 37.26 62.58 -91.44
CA GLU A 801 38.28 63.60 -91.75
C GLU A 801 38.37 64.66 -90.63
N PRO A 802 39.58 65.02 -90.17
CA PRO A 802 39.77 65.94 -89.06
C PRO A 802 39.24 67.35 -89.38
N PRO A 803 38.69 68.08 -88.39
CA PRO A 803 38.18 69.42 -88.61
C PRO A 803 39.30 70.35 -89.14
N LEU A 804 39.07 70.92 -90.32
CA LEU A 804 40.00 71.81 -91.07
C LEU A 804 41.33 71.17 -91.53
N GLY A 805 41.43 69.83 -91.57
CA GLY A 805 42.55 69.13 -92.22
C GLY A 805 43.90 69.26 -91.49
N SER A 806 43.90 69.50 -90.17
CA SER A 806 45.11 69.56 -89.34
C SER A 806 45.10 68.46 -88.27
N GLU A 807 45.99 67.48 -88.41
CA GLU A 807 46.17 66.36 -87.45
C GLU A 807 46.37 66.85 -86.01
N TRP A 808 47.13 67.96 -85.81
CA TRP A 808 47.38 68.50 -84.47
C TRP A 808 46.12 68.98 -83.71
N LEU A 809 45.08 69.41 -84.44
CA LEU A 809 43.83 69.89 -83.84
C LEU A 809 42.90 68.73 -83.47
N GLY A 810 42.99 67.61 -84.18
CA GLY A 810 42.36 66.34 -83.80
C GLY A 810 42.99 65.80 -82.53
N ASP A 811 44.32 65.67 -82.51
CA ASP A 811 45.05 65.20 -81.33
C ASP A 811 44.79 66.06 -80.08
N PHE A 812 44.68 67.39 -80.23
CA PHE A 812 44.41 68.25 -79.08
C PHE A 812 42.97 68.11 -78.55
N SER A 813 42.00 67.89 -79.44
CA SER A 813 40.60 67.61 -79.07
C SER A 813 40.49 66.26 -78.35
N ASP A 814 41.11 65.23 -78.91
CA ASP A 814 41.03 63.87 -78.37
C ASP A 814 41.79 63.76 -77.03
N ASN A 815 42.90 64.47 -76.87
CA ASN A 815 43.61 64.56 -75.59
C ASN A 815 42.85 65.39 -74.54
N LEU A 816 41.96 66.32 -74.92
CA LEU A 816 41.13 67.06 -73.96
C LEU A 816 40.11 66.16 -73.25
N GLU A 817 39.70 65.06 -73.88
CA GLU A 817 38.78 64.08 -73.31
C GLU A 817 39.49 63.02 -72.45
N GLN A 818 40.81 62.89 -72.55
CA GLN A 818 41.59 61.94 -71.73
C GLN A 818 41.76 62.43 -70.28
N GLN A 819 41.49 61.53 -69.34
CA GLN A 819 41.52 61.81 -67.91
C GLN A 819 42.94 62.12 -67.41
N GLU A 820 43.96 61.50 -68.00
CA GLU A 820 45.37 61.78 -67.68
C GLU A 820 45.76 63.21 -68.07
N PHE A 821 45.30 63.69 -69.23
CA PHE A 821 45.58 65.04 -69.71
C PHE A 821 44.83 66.12 -68.90
N GLN A 822 43.57 65.86 -68.52
CA GLN A 822 42.82 66.74 -67.63
C GLN A 822 43.48 66.85 -66.24
N THR A 823 43.95 65.72 -65.70
CA THR A 823 44.63 65.70 -64.40
C THR A 823 45.98 66.43 -64.48
N ALA A 824 46.78 66.19 -65.53
CA ALA A 824 48.02 66.91 -65.78
C ALA A 824 47.78 68.42 -65.95
N GLY A 825 46.71 68.81 -66.63
CA GLY A 825 46.25 70.19 -66.81
C GLY A 825 45.87 70.87 -65.49
N ILE A 826 45.11 70.20 -64.63
CA ILE A 826 44.74 70.72 -63.30
C ILE A 826 45.97 70.89 -62.41
N VAL A 827 46.91 69.92 -62.44
CA VAL A 827 48.14 69.97 -61.66
C VAL A 827 49.06 71.10 -62.14
N THR A 828 49.19 71.31 -63.45
CA THR A 828 49.97 72.42 -64.04
C THR A 828 49.33 73.79 -63.74
N LEU A 829 48.01 73.90 -63.83
CA LEU A 829 47.30 75.13 -63.45
C LEU A 829 47.49 75.45 -61.96
N SER A 830 47.40 74.43 -61.10
CA SER A 830 47.60 74.57 -59.65
C SER A 830 49.03 74.99 -59.30
N THR A 831 50.04 74.39 -59.96
CA THR A 831 51.45 74.80 -59.79
C THR A 831 51.73 76.20 -60.32
N LEU A 832 51.09 76.61 -61.42
CA LEU A 832 51.19 77.98 -61.93
C LEU A 832 50.58 78.99 -60.95
N CYS A 833 49.39 78.71 -60.41
CA CYS A 833 48.74 79.55 -59.40
C CYS A 833 49.58 79.68 -58.12
N ILE A 834 50.13 78.56 -57.61
CA ILE A 834 51.03 78.57 -56.45
C ILE A 834 52.32 79.35 -56.77
N GLY A 835 52.86 79.20 -57.98
CA GLY A 835 54.02 79.96 -58.46
C GLY A 835 53.78 81.47 -58.48
N ILE A 836 52.62 81.92 -58.97
CA ILE A 836 52.22 83.33 -58.99
C ILE A 836 52.01 83.88 -57.57
N ILE A 837 51.40 83.11 -56.67
CA ILE A 837 51.24 83.48 -55.25
C ILE A 837 52.61 83.57 -54.56
N MET A 838 53.52 82.64 -54.81
CA MET A 838 54.90 82.68 -54.27
C MET A 838 55.70 83.88 -54.81
N LEU A 839 55.53 84.24 -56.09
CA LEU A 839 56.15 85.44 -56.68
C LEU A 839 55.63 86.74 -56.02
N ALA A 840 54.34 86.80 -55.68
CA ALA A 840 53.75 87.90 -54.93
C ALA A 840 54.28 87.96 -53.47
N PHE A 841 54.57 86.82 -52.84
CA PHE A 841 55.21 86.79 -51.51
C PHE A 841 56.69 87.19 -51.54
N ILE A 842 57.44 86.76 -52.56
CA ILE A 842 58.87 87.09 -52.73
C ILE A 842 59.07 88.59 -52.99
N THR A 843 58.19 89.22 -53.79
CA THR A 843 58.22 90.67 -54.02
C THR A 843 57.91 91.49 -52.75
N LYS A 844 57.05 90.98 -51.85
CA LYS A 844 56.80 91.59 -50.52
C LYS A 844 58.02 91.48 -49.59
N ARG A 845 58.77 90.38 -49.65
CA ARG A 845 60.02 90.16 -48.89
C ARG A 845 61.19 91.01 -49.42
N LEU A 846 61.29 91.21 -50.74
CA LEU A 846 62.25 92.10 -51.40
C LEU A 846 62.04 93.60 -51.07
N LYS A 847 60.80 94.07 -50.92
CA LYS A 847 60.52 95.44 -50.43
C LYS A 847 60.99 95.65 -48.98
N ARG A 848 60.89 94.62 -48.13
CA ARG A 848 61.37 94.67 -46.73
C ARG A 848 62.90 94.63 -46.65
N LEU A 849 63.55 93.83 -47.49
CA LEU A 849 65.02 93.79 -47.64
C LEU A 849 65.60 95.09 -48.22
N ARG A 850 64.96 95.72 -49.22
CA ARG A 850 65.38 97.05 -49.73
C ARG A 850 65.31 98.15 -48.67
N LYS A 851 64.33 98.12 -47.76
CA LYS A 851 64.27 99.04 -46.61
C LYS A 851 65.41 98.82 -45.61
N VAL A 852 65.78 97.57 -45.35
CA VAL A 852 66.88 97.20 -44.43
C VAL A 852 68.25 97.49 -45.06
N VAL A 853 68.44 97.27 -46.36
CA VAL A 853 69.68 97.59 -47.08
C VAL A 853 69.87 99.10 -47.27
N ALA A 854 68.79 99.88 -47.49
CA ALA A 854 68.88 101.35 -47.49
C ALA A 854 69.25 101.92 -46.12
N ALA A 855 68.75 101.35 -45.03
CA ALA A 855 69.15 101.72 -43.67
C ALA A 855 70.61 101.34 -43.35
N ARG A 856 71.12 100.25 -43.94
CA ARG A 856 72.53 99.80 -43.78
C ARG A 856 73.49 100.60 -44.67
N ASN A 857 73.10 101.00 -45.88
CA ASN A 857 73.88 101.88 -46.74
C ASN A 857 73.95 103.32 -46.22
N ASN A 858 72.90 103.84 -45.57
CA ASN A 858 72.99 105.13 -44.88
C ASN A 858 73.91 105.10 -43.65
N ARG A 859 74.10 103.93 -43.03
CA ARG A 859 75.04 103.73 -41.92
C ARG A 859 76.48 103.57 -42.41
N LEU A 860 76.70 102.88 -43.53
CA LEU A 860 78.01 102.78 -44.21
C LEU A 860 78.45 104.10 -44.86
N ALA A 861 77.53 104.93 -45.36
CA ALA A 861 77.82 106.28 -45.85
C ALA A 861 78.08 107.30 -44.73
N ALA A 862 77.65 107.01 -43.50
CA ALA A 862 77.99 107.81 -42.31
C ALA A 862 79.33 107.39 -41.67
N GLU A 863 79.73 106.12 -41.79
CA GLU A 863 81.06 105.62 -41.37
C GLU A 863 82.16 105.91 -42.42
N SER A 864 81.85 106.08 -43.71
CA SER A 864 82.85 106.42 -44.75
C SER A 864 83.11 107.92 -44.96
N MET A 865 82.44 108.80 -44.21
CA MET A 865 82.71 110.25 -44.20
C MET A 865 83.39 110.71 -42.90
N ALA A 866 83.67 109.79 -41.98
CA ALA A 866 84.34 110.06 -40.70
C ALA A 866 85.84 109.68 -40.68
N ASP A 867 86.35 109.00 -41.72
CA ASP A 867 87.73 108.44 -41.76
C ASP A 867 88.67 109.16 -42.77
N GLU A 868 88.21 110.20 -43.48
CA GLU A 868 89.02 110.98 -44.44
C GLU A 868 89.38 112.41 -43.96
N PHE A 869 89.08 112.77 -42.70
CA PHE A 869 89.44 114.08 -42.12
C PHE A 869 90.49 114.02 -40.99
N ASP A 870 90.86 112.84 -40.49
CA ASP A 870 91.79 112.67 -39.34
C ASP A 870 93.27 112.50 -39.76
N ASP A 871 93.64 112.75 -41.02
CA ASP A 871 95.05 112.75 -41.50
C ASP A 871 95.55 114.14 -41.93
N PHE A 872 94.90 115.23 -41.47
CA PHE A 872 95.50 116.58 -41.51
C PHE A 872 95.06 117.60 -40.43
N PHE A 873 94.05 117.36 -39.59
CA PHE A 873 93.68 118.24 -38.45
C PHE A 873 93.00 117.52 -37.28
#